data_AF-A0A7I4KQR6-F1
#
_entry.id   AF-A0A7I4KQR6-F1
#
_cell.length_a   1.000
_cell.length_b   1.000
_cell.length_c   1.000
_cell.angle_alpha   90.00
_cell.angle_beta   90.00
_cell.angle_gamma   90.00
#
_symmetry.space_group_name_H-M   'P 1'
#
loop_
_entity.id
_entity.type
_entity.pdbx_description
1 polymer ?
#
loop_
_entity_poly.entity_id
_entity_poly.type
_entity_poly.pdbx_seq_one_letter_code
_entity_poly.pdbx_strand_id
1 'polypeptide(L)'
;MVSKWLPRYMENPFQKNAKKGAESVTKTWLENEARQLLKKIMNRSLSNDDLHGGAYTGGAGIAYAMLRASSSSFTHDRKESTKYGKRILMLHLEAVRKKESNRETCYLLGSLSIYVVCILYEKTNEGSKRMIDHITEIGHHIACGDVLGDGDDELLAGRVGFLAAVMTLREHFSHKTIPDDCVEKVVNKIIASGRSYASSKQFKMPLMYQYHGRHYLGAAHGLMGILQMLLCFVEFLDEKAKSDVLETLDWIVSLQLKNGNIPSKVEEEKVDRGENELVHWCHGATGAVHLMIVAYLRTHNEKYLKSADAALNLIWEKGILMKGPGLCHGAAGSGYAFLLFHRLTNEQRYLDCALCIAKTFCSRDFRGKARTPDRPYSLFEGISGALCFICDLLEPDKAQFPLFRKTMFRVMHRRYFDNPYLTNSEAESDKVTKQTLKQEAANLVEEIMEWRYSMDDYDGGVYVGIAGNGYSVLYASRLLPEKTEQYANFCNKMVEEQLKQIQHSGHHKDGQYLLGTLGIYVIKAILDYEIKKFVNTTIIDKVKSLAEVICAKDYLPNGADEILVGRAGFLAAVLTLRMRLHHEIISNSYVKKVIDCIINSGRCYAKRHRSRTPLMYQYYNVEYLGAAHGLMGILQMLLSFHDLLDGTALRDIESTLDWLLEIQSKNGNFPPSVEEIGINRESNELLHWCHGATGAVHLMIVAYLSTKKAKFLVAAEKALDLIWERGVLRKGPGICHGVAGGGYAFLLYYRLTQKAKYFKYAQCFARIACDQNFRKYARMPDSPCSLFEGIGGLLCFLVDVSNPSVAQFPLIPIRFE
;
A
#
# COMPACT_ATOMS: atom_id res chain seq x y z
N MET A 1 7.91 -49.16 13.25
CA MET A 1 9.00 -49.10 12.25
C MET A 1 9.74 -47.78 12.44
N VAL A 2 10.96 -47.79 12.97
CA VAL A 2 11.77 -46.56 13.10
C VAL A 2 12.27 -46.20 11.71
N SER A 3 11.88 -45.02 11.20
CA SER A 3 12.33 -44.51 9.91
C SER A 3 13.86 -44.56 9.81
N LYS A 4 14.39 -45.09 8.69
CA LYS A 4 15.83 -45.09 8.38
C LYS A 4 16.43 -43.68 8.23
N TRP A 5 15.61 -42.64 8.28
CA TRP A 5 16.01 -41.25 8.06
C TRP A 5 15.92 -40.47 9.37
N LEU A 6 17.04 -39.89 9.79
CA LEU A 6 17.08 -38.90 10.88
C LEU A 6 16.01 -37.82 10.63
N PRO A 7 15.22 -37.42 11.65
CA PRO A 7 14.13 -36.45 11.48
C PRO A 7 14.66 -35.15 10.87
N ARG A 8 13.86 -34.56 9.96
CA ARG A 8 14.23 -33.30 9.28
C ARG A 8 14.11 -32.09 10.19
N TYR A 9 13.22 -32.16 11.18
CA TYR A 9 12.93 -31.09 12.12
C TYR A 9 12.74 -31.66 13.54
N MET A 10 12.91 -30.80 14.53
CA MET A 10 12.62 -31.07 15.93
C MET A 10 11.20 -30.60 16.23
N GLU A 11 10.49 -31.34 17.08
CA GLU A 11 9.19 -30.91 17.60
C GLU A 11 9.32 -29.55 18.28
N ASN A 12 8.46 -28.59 17.94
CA ASN A 12 8.55 -27.23 18.45
C ASN A 12 8.11 -27.18 19.94
N PRO A 13 9.02 -26.94 20.89
CA PRO A 13 8.68 -26.95 22.32
C PRO A 13 7.75 -25.80 22.72
N PHE A 14 7.56 -24.81 21.86
CA PHE A 14 6.70 -23.65 22.06
C PHE A 14 5.45 -23.66 21.20
N GLN A 15 5.16 -24.75 20.47
CA GLN A 15 4.07 -24.80 19.48
C GLN A 15 2.72 -24.30 20.01
N LYS A 16 2.38 -24.67 21.26
CA LYS A 16 1.12 -24.29 21.93
C LYS A 16 1.10 -22.87 22.49
N ASN A 17 2.27 -22.26 22.73
CA ASN A 17 2.36 -20.94 23.35
C ASN A 17 3.70 -20.26 23.03
N ALA A 18 3.76 -19.61 21.86
CA ALA A 18 4.93 -18.84 21.43
C ALA A 18 5.26 -17.70 22.41
N LYS A 19 4.24 -17.00 22.92
CA LYS A 19 4.42 -15.86 23.84
C LYS A 19 5.23 -16.24 25.07
N LYS A 20 4.90 -17.36 25.72
CA LYS A 20 5.63 -17.87 26.89
C LYS A 20 7.10 -18.19 26.56
N GLY A 21 7.35 -18.72 25.36
CA GLY A 21 8.71 -18.96 24.88
C GLY A 21 9.47 -17.64 24.70
N ALA A 22 8.85 -16.68 24.04
CA ALA A 22 9.41 -15.37 23.74
C ALA A 22 9.69 -14.51 24.98
N GLU A 23 8.82 -14.55 26.01
CA GLU A 23 9.00 -13.80 27.27
C GLU A 23 10.33 -14.12 27.97
N SER A 24 10.87 -15.31 27.77
CA SER A 24 12.16 -15.71 28.33
C SER A 24 13.37 -15.30 27.48
N VAL A 25 13.15 -14.77 26.28
CA VAL A 25 14.18 -14.30 25.34
C VAL A 25 14.34 -12.79 25.53
N THR A 26 15.10 -12.40 26.54
CA THR A 26 15.36 -10.99 26.82
C THR A 26 16.43 -10.42 25.87
N LYS A 27 16.49 -9.09 25.76
CA LYS A 27 17.59 -8.41 25.05
C LYS A 27 18.96 -8.89 25.56
N THR A 28 19.14 -8.95 26.88
CA THR A 28 20.39 -9.44 27.50
C THR A 28 20.71 -10.88 27.10
N TRP A 29 19.70 -11.75 26.98
CA TRP A 29 19.89 -13.12 26.51
C TRP A 29 20.39 -13.14 25.06
N LEU A 30 19.75 -12.37 24.17
CA LEU A 30 20.16 -12.27 22.77
C LEU A 30 21.60 -11.75 22.63
N GLU A 31 21.97 -10.71 23.39
CA GLU A 31 23.34 -10.18 23.41
C GLU A 31 24.36 -11.23 23.87
N ASN A 32 24.01 -12.06 24.87
CA ASN A 32 24.87 -13.13 25.36
C ASN A 32 25.06 -14.25 24.33
N GLU A 33 24.00 -14.69 23.65
CA GLU A 33 24.12 -15.68 22.58
C GLU A 33 24.88 -15.13 21.37
N ALA A 34 24.67 -13.86 20.99
CA ALA A 34 25.44 -13.19 19.95
C ALA A 34 26.94 -13.19 20.28
N ARG A 35 27.31 -12.81 21.52
CA ARG A 35 28.71 -12.83 21.99
C ARG A 35 29.31 -14.24 21.95
N GLN A 36 28.57 -15.27 22.34
CA GLN A 36 29.04 -16.65 22.29
C GLN A 36 29.28 -17.14 20.86
N LEU A 37 28.35 -16.86 19.93
CA LEU A 37 28.50 -17.22 18.52
C LEU A 37 29.69 -16.47 17.89
N LEU A 38 29.79 -15.17 18.14
CA LEU A 38 30.90 -14.34 17.67
C LEU A 38 32.25 -14.89 18.15
N LYS A 39 32.38 -15.20 19.45
CA LYS A 39 33.58 -15.81 20.03
C LYS A 39 33.94 -17.14 19.37
N LYS A 40 32.95 -18.01 19.14
CA LYS A 40 33.17 -19.30 18.46
C LYS A 40 33.69 -19.12 17.04
N ILE A 41 33.16 -18.14 16.31
CA ILE A 41 33.61 -17.86 14.94
C ILE A 41 35.03 -17.31 14.96
N MET A 42 35.33 -16.33 15.82
CA MET A 42 36.63 -15.65 15.87
C MET A 42 37.77 -16.54 16.39
N ASN A 43 37.48 -17.47 17.29
CA ASN A 43 38.49 -18.36 17.89
C ASN A 43 38.90 -19.53 16.99
N ARG A 44 38.24 -19.75 15.86
CA ARG A 44 38.59 -20.85 14.96
C ARG A 44 39.77 -20.51 14.06
N SER A 45 40.55 -21.52 13.72
CA SER A 45 41.52 -21.43 12.64
C SER A 45 40.83 -21.37 11.28
N LEU A 46 41.32 -20.50 10.40
CA LEU A 46 40.87 -20.46 9.01
C LEU A 46 41.24 -21.76 8.30
N SER A 47 40.33 -22.30 7.50
CA SER A 47 40.62 -23.45 6.63
C SER A 47 40.70 -23.02 5.16
N ASN A 48 41.37 -23.80 4.33
CA ASN A 48 41.39 -23.57 2.88
C ASN A 48 39.99 -23.64 2.26
N ASP A 49 39.08 -24.40 2.87
CA ASP A 49 37.69 -24.48 2.46
C ASP A 49 36.93 -23.14 2.60
N ASP A 50 37.36 -22.29 3.54
CA ASP A 50 36.82 -20.95 3.69
C ASP A 50 37.26 -20.01 2.54
N LEU A 51 38.18 -20.44 1.68
CA LEU A 51 38.61 -19.68 0.49
C LEU A 51 37.83 -20.08 -0.76
N HIS A 52 36.73 -20.83 -0.59
CA HIS A 52 35.88 -21.34 -1.67
C HIS A 52 34.38 -21.15 -1.37
N GLY A 53 33.58 -20.99 -2.43
CA GLY A 53 32.12 -20.95 -2.34
C GLY A 53 31.52 -19.58 -1.97
N GLY A 54 32.19 -18.50 -2.36
CA GLY A 54 31.67 -17.13 -2.28
C GLY A 54 31.21 -16.74 -0.86
N ALA A 55 30.13 -15.96 -0.77
CA ALA A 55 29.51 -15.64 0.49
C ALA A 55 28.57 -16.74 1.03
N TYR A 56 28.21 -17.73 0.20
CA TYR A 56 27.33 -18.82 0.63
C TYR A 56 28.02 -19.67 1.70
N THR A 57 29.18 -20.25 1.36
CA THR A 57 29.96 -21.12 2.26
C THR A 57 31.34 -20.60 2.62
N GLY A 58 31.85 -19.62 1.87
CA GLY A 58 33.22 -19.13 2.01
C GLY A 58 33.38 -17.93 2.94
N GLY A 59 34.60 -17.42 2.97
CA GLY A 59 35.12 -16.41 3.86
C GLY A 59 34.42 -15.06 3.73
N ALA A 60 33.87 -14.75 2.55
CA ALA A 60 33.10 -13.53 2.34
C ALA A 60 31.81 -13.55 3.16
N GLY A 61 31.19 -14.72 3.34
CA GLY A 61 29.98 -14.88 4.16
C GLY A 61 30.28 -14.70 5.63
N ILE A 62 31.40 -15.26 6.10
CA ILE A 62 31.88 -15.05 7.48
C ILE A 62 32.19 -13.57 7.70
N ALA A 63 32.87 -12.92 6.76
CA ALA A 63 33.18 -11.50 6.83
C ALA A 63 31.90 -10.63 6.88
N TYR A 64 30.87 -10.98 6.10
CA TYR A 64 29.56 -10.32 6.16
C TYR A 64 28.94 -10.45 7.56
N ALA A 65 28.98 -11.64 8.17
CA ALA A 65 28.45 -11.84 9.52
C ALA A 65 29.21 -11.02 10.57
N MET A 66 30.53 -10.87 10.43
CA MET A 66 31.31 -9.99 11.31
C MET A 66 30.90 -8.52 11.15
N LEU A 67 30.65 -8.07 9.90
CA LEU A 67 30.19 -6.71 9.63
C LEU A 67 28.80 -6.47 10.25
N ARG A 68 27.88 -7.43 10.10
CA ARG A 68 26.54 -7.37 10.71
C ARG A 68 26.62 -7.32 12.23
N ALA A 69 27.49 -8.13 12.85
CA ALA A 69 27.73 -8.09 14.28
C ALA A 69 28.28 -6.73 14.73
N SER A 70 29.28 -6.19 14.02
CA SER A 70 29.89 -4.88 14.33
C SER A 70 28.89 -3.71 14.25
N SER A 71 27.87 -3.84 13.40
CA SER A 71 26.82 -2.85 13.19
C SER A 71 25.61 -3.04 14.11
N SER A 72 25.56 -4.13 14.88
CA SER A 72 24.46 -4.42 15.81
C SER A 72 24.60 -3.67 17.14
N SER A 73 23.53 -3.63 17.91
CA SER A 73 23.42 -2.85 19.15
C SER A 73 24.17 -3.47 20.35
N PHE A 74 24.52 -4.75 20.31
CA PHE A 74 25.16 -5.42 21.46
C PHE A 74 26.63 -5.03 21.67
N THR A 75 27.04 -4.95 22.94
CA THR A 75 28.42 -4.59 23.33
C THR A 75 29.38 -5.76 23.09
N HIS A 76 30.41 -5.51 22.27
CA HIS A 76 31.58 -6.37 22.01
C HIS A 76 32.72 -5.51 21.43
N ASP A 77 33.91 -6.08 21.23
CA ASP A 77 34.99 -5.39 20.51
C ASP A 77 34.70 -5.35 19.00
N ARG A 78 34.03 -4.27 18.58
CA ARG A 78 33.67 -4.01 17.18
C ARG A 78 34.90 -3.88 16.28
N LYS A 79 36.02 -3.35 16.81
CA LYS A 79 37.25 -3.18 16.02
C LYS A 79 37.87 -4.53 15.73
N GLU A 80 37.90 -5.41 16.72
CA GLU A 80 38.43 -6.76 16.57
C GLU A 80 37.58 -7.60 15.60
N SER A 81 36.25 -7.60 15.75
CA SER A 81 35.37 -8.36 14.84
C SER A 81 35.48 -7.87 13.40
N THR A 82 35.49 -6.55 13.18
CA THR A 82 35.69 -5.94 11.86
C THR A 82 37.08 -6.29 11.30
N LYS A 83 38.13 -6.23 12.11
CA LYS A 83 39.50 -6.58 11.69
C LYS A 83 39.60 -8.06 11.29
N TYR A 84 38.98 -8.95 12.07
CA TYR A 84 38.92 -10.39 11.78
C TYR A 84 38.20 -10.65 10.45
N GLY A 85 36.99 -10.10 10.28
CA GLY A 85 36.21 -10.24 9.05
C GLY A 85 36.96 -9.70 7.83
N LYS A 86 37.58 -8.52 7.95
CA LYS A 86 38.40 -7.93 6.88
C LYS A 86 39.58 -8.83 6.50
N ARG A 87 40.29 -9.42 7.47
CA ARG A 87 41.41 -10.34 7.20
C ARG A 87 40.97 -11.53 6.36
N ILE A 88 39.87 -12.18 6.74
CA ILE A 88 39.33 -13.33 6.01
C ILE A 88 38.92 -12.93 4.59
N LEU A 89 38.23 -11.80 4.47
CA LEU A 89 37.77 -11.29 3.20
C LEU A 89 38.93 -11.01 2.24
N MET A 90 40.02 -10.43 2.72
CA MET A 90 41.21 -10.17 1.91
C MET A 90 41.90 -11.45 1.46
N LEU A 91 42.01 -12.46 2.32
CA LEU A 91 42.54 -13.78 1.93
C LEU A 91 41.67 -14.44 0.87
N HIS A 92 40.35 -14.33 0.99
CA HIS A 92 39.41 -14.87 0.01
C HIS A 92 39.50 -14.14 -1.33
N LEU A 93 39.63 -12.81 -1.30
CA LEU A 93 39.85 -11.99 -2.50
C LEU A 93 41.17 -12.34 -3.19
N GLU A 94 42.25 -12.54 -2.43
CA GLU A 94 43.54 -12.95 -2.97
C GLU A 94 43.49 -14.35 -3.60
N ALA A 95 42.81 -15.31 -2.96
CA ALA A 95 42.63 -16.65 -3.49
C ALA A 95 41.89 -16.66 -4.83
N VAL A 96 40.87 -15.80 -4.98
CA VAL A 96 40.15 -15.63 -6.26
C VAL A 96 41.02 -14.95 -7.31
N ARG A 97 41.84 -13.95 -6.97
CA ARG A 97 42.75 -13.32 -7.95
C ARG A 97 43.81 -14.27 -8.49
N LYS A 98 44.22 -15.27 -7.71
CA LYS A 98 45.22 -16.28 -8.12
C LYS A 98 44.65 -17.41 -8.97
N LYS A 99 43.32 -17.57 -9.02
CA LYS A 99 42.66 -18.62 -9.79
C LYS A 99 41.71 -17.95 -10.77
N GLU A 100 41.97 -18.06 -12.07
CA GLU A 100 40.93 -17.77 -13.08
C GLU A 100 39.73 -18.68 -12.77
N SER A 101 38.73 -18.08 -12.13
CA SER A 101 37.60 -18.80 -11.56
C SER A 101 36.45 -18.66 -12.55
N ASN A 102 35.99 -19.79 -13.10
CA ASN A 102 34.76 -19.88 -13.92
C ASN A 102 33.48 -19.43 -13.17
N ARG A 103 33.60 -18.87 -11.96
CA ARG A 103 32.52 -18.41 -11.09
C ARG A 103 32.59 -16.91 -10.83
N GLU A 104 33.26 -16.14 -11.70
CA GLU A 104 33.34 -14.70 -11.54
C GLU A 104 31.98 -14.02 -11.61
N THR A 105 31.12 -14.47 -12.52
CA THR A 105 29.75 -13.98 -12.68
C THR A 105 28.80 -14.46 -11.58
N CYS A 106 29.15 -15.54 -10.87
CA CYS A 106 28.28 -16.14 -9.86
C CYS A 106 28.24 -15.30 -8.57
N TYR A 107 27.03 -15.03 -8.07
CA TYR A 107 26.84 -14.22 -6.87
C TYR A 107 27.26 -14.92 -5.58
N LEU A 108 26.35 -15.62 -4.90
CA LEU A 108 26.61 -16.20 -3.59
C LEU A 108 27.62 -17.34 -3.63
N LEU A 109 27.66 -18.10 -4.73
CA LEU A 109 28.60 -19.21 -4.91
C LEU A 109 29.94 -18.81 -5.53
N GLY A 110 30.12 -17.53 -5.89
CA GLY A 110 31.26 -17.06 -6.67
C GLY A 110 31.83 -15.72 -6.23
N SER A 111 32.63 -15.13 -7.13
CA SER A 111 33.48 -13.97 -6.85
C SER A 111 32.67 -12.69 -6.66
N LEU A 112 31.51 -12.57 -7.31
CA LEU A 112 30.69 -11.37 -7.25
C LEU A 112 30.27 -11.02 -5.82
N SER A 113 29.92 -12.01 -4.99
CA SER A 113 29.64 -11.75 -3.57
C SER A 113 30.87 -11.30 -2.77
N ILE A 114 32.07 -11.72 -3.15
CA ILE A 114 33.32 -11.27 -2.52
C ILE A 114 33.53 -9.78 -2.81
N TYR A 115 33.35 -9.37 -4.07
CA TYR A 115 33.43 -7.95 -4.46
C TYR A 115 32.40 -7.10 -3.71
N VAL A 116 31.15 -7.56 -3.64
CA VAL A 116 30.10 -6.88 -2.86
C VAL A 116 30.50 -6.74 -1.39
N VAL A 117 30.95 -7.81 -0.73
CA VAL A 117 31.34 -7.74 0.68
C VAL A 117 32.57 -6.86 0.88
N CYS A 118 33.53 -6.83 -0.05
CA CYS A 118 34.64 -5.86 -0.03
C CYS A 118 34.14 -4.42 -0.04
N ILE A 119 33.20 -4.11 -0.95
CA ILE A 119 32.58 -2.78 -1.02
C ILE A 119 31.89 -2.44 0.31
N LEU A 120 31.17 -3.39 0.93
CA LEU A 120 30.50 -3.14 2.23
C LEU A 120 31.47 -2.84 3.38
N TYR A 121 32.73 -3.29 3.31
CA TYR A 121 33.77 -3.00 4.29
C TYR A 121 34.48 -1.65 4.04
N GLU A 122 34.41 -1.14 2.82
CA GLU A 122 35.12 0.05 2.38
C GLU A 122 34.18 1.26 2.37
N LYS A 123 34.56 2.34 3.06
CA LYS A 123 33.94 3.64 2.83
C LYS A 123 34.27 4.07 1.39
N THR A 124 33.32 4.72 0.70
CA THR A 124 33.44 5.14 -0.72
C THR A 124 34.85 5.64 -1.05
N ASN A 125 35.60 4.84 -1.81
CA ASN A 125 37.00 5.09 -2.18
C ASN A 125 37.27 4.58 -3.62
N GLU A 126 38.46 4.83 -4.17
CA GLU A 126 38.83 4.35 -5.53
C GLU A 126 38.79 2.82 -5.69
N GLY A 127 39.05 2.06 -4.62
CA GLY A 127 38.96 0.60 -4.63
C GLY A 127 37.52 0.13 -4.87
N SER A 128 36.57 0.70 -4.13
CA SER A 128 35.14 0.45 -4.29
C SER A 128 34.64 0.84 -5.68
N LYS A 129 35.12 1.95 -6.25
CA LYS A 129 34.75 2.38 -7.62
C LYS A 129 35.19 1.36 -8.67
N ARG A 130 36.45 0.92 -8.63
CA ARG A 130 36.96 -0.13 -9.55
C ARG A 130 36.17 -1.44 -9.45
N MET A 131 35.77 -1.83 -8.24
CA MET A 131 34.92 -3.01 -8.06
C MET A 131 33.50 -2.79 -8.62
N ILE A 132 32.92 -1.59 -8.48
CA ILE A 132 31.61 -1.26 -9.06
C ILE A 132 31.67 -1.27 -10.60
N ASP A 133 32.74 -0.75 -11.20
CA ASP A 133 32.96 -0.78 -12.64
C ASP A 133 33.06 -2.23 -13.13
N HIS A 134 33.84 -3.07 -12.44
CA HIS A 134 33.95 -4.51 -12.74
C HIS A 134 32.62 -5.25 -12.61
N ILE A 135 31.81 -4.95 -11.58
CA ILE A 135 30.45 -5.50 -11.43
C ILE A 135 29.56 -5.05 -12.61
N THR A 136 29.70 -3.82 -13.08
CA THR A 136 28.96 -3.32 -14.23
C THR A 136 29.35 -4.05 -15.52
N GLU A 137 30.64 -4.35 -15.71
CA GLU A 137 31.12 -5.19 -16.82
C GLU A 137 30.55 -6.60 -16.77
N ILE A 138 30.52 -7.22 -15.59
CA ILE A 138 29.86 -8.51 -15.36
C ILE A 138 28.38 -8.44 -15.77
N GLY A 139 27.67 -7.38 -15.38
CA GLY A 139 26.26 -7.18 -15.74
C GLY A 139 26.03 -7.12 -17.25
N HIS A 140 26.90 -6.43 -18.00
CA HIS A 140 26.84 -6.43 -19.47
C HIS A 140 27.12 -7.81 -20.05
N HIS A 141 28.14 -8.52 -19.53
CA HIS A 141 28.51 -9.83 -20.03
C HIS A 141 27.37 -10.85 -19.89
N ILE A 142 26.72 -10.92 -18.71
CA ILE A 142 25.62 -11.87 -18.46
C ILE A 142 24.32 -11.48 -19.21
N ALA A 143 24.17 -10.21 -19.60
CA ALA A 143 23.02 -9.77 -20.39
C ALA A 143 23.13 -10.16 -21.87
N CYS A 144 24.35 -10.23 -22.41
CA CYS A 144 24.59 -10.46 -23.84
C CYS A 144 24.54 -11.94 -24.27
N GLY A 145 24.64 -12.90 -23.34
CA GLY A 145 24.72 -14.32 -23.70
C GLY A 145 24.39 -15.25 -22.54
N ASP A 146 24.42 -16.56 -22.84
CA ASP A 146 24.20 -17.64 -21.87
C ASP A 146 25.58 -18.13 -21.38
N VAL A 147 25.91 -17.83 -20.12
CA VAL A 147 27.29 -17.93 -19.58
C VAL A 147 27.52 -19.28 -18.90
N LEU A 148 26.56 -19.71 -18.07
CA LEU A 148 26.54 -20.99 -17.37
C LEU A 148 25.69 -22.03 -18.12
N GLY A 149 24.79 -21.58 -19.00
CA GLY A 149 23.80 -22.42 -19.66
C GLY A 149 22.71 -22.86 -18.68
N ASP A 150 22.81 -24.09 -18.19
CA ASP A 150 21.85 -24.62 -17.22
C ASP A 150 22.01 -23.92 -15.85
N GLY A 151 20.96 -23.23 -15.38
CA GLY A 151 21.02 -22.38 -14.19
C GLY A 151 21.42 -20.92 -14.42
N ASP A 152 21.41 -20.43 -15.66
CA ASP A 152 21.82 -19.06 -15.96
C ASP A 152 21.00 -17.98 -15.26
N ASP A 153 19.78 -18.29 -14.81
CA ASP A 153 18.86 -17.32 -14.24
C ASP A 153 18.61 -17.51 -12.74
N GLU A 154 19.18 -18.51 -12.08
CA GLU A 154 18.89 -18.73 -10.66
C GLU A 154 19.63 -17.77 -9.70
N LEU A 155 19.34 -17.88 -8.41
CA LEU A 155 19.71 -16.86 -7.42
C LEU A 155 21.16 -16.98 -6.93
N LEU A 156 21.71 -18.19 -6.85
CA LEU A 156 23.02 -18.40 -6.21
C LEU A 156 24.21 -18.11 -7.13
N ALA A 157 24.03 -18.29 -8.43
CA ALA A 157 25.04 -18.24 -9.47
C ALA A 157 24.57 -17.50 -10.75
N GLY A 158 23.27 -17.47 -11.04
CA GLY A 158 22.72 -16.86 -12.25
C GLY A 158 22.50 -15.35 -12.20
N ARG A 159 21.83 -14.83 -13.23
CA ARG A 159 21.51 -13.40 -13.45
C ARG A 159 20.71 -12.78 -12.33
N VAL A 160 19.83 -13.56 -11.70
CA VAL A 160 19.04 -13.11 -10.54
C VAL A 160 19.95 -12.92 -9.33
N GLY A 161 21.00 -13.72 -9.19
CA GLY A 161 22.08 -13.46 -8.22
C GLY A 161 22.78 -12.12 -8.46
N PHE A 162 23.05 -11.76 -9.72
CA PHE A 162 23.55 -10.41 -10.04
C PHE A 162 22.57 -9.32 -9.61
N LEU A 163 21.26 -9.47 -9.90
CA LEU A 163 20.26 -8.51 -9.44
C LEU A 163 20.27 -8.37 -7.91
N ALA A 164 20.41 -9.46 -7.15
CA ALA A 164 20.56 -9.41 -5.70
C ALA A 164 21.83 -8.67 -5.24
N ALA A 165 22.94 -8.81 -5.97
CA ALA A 165 24.16 -8.04 -5.76
C ALA A 165 23.93 -6.53 -5.94
N VAL A 166 23.32 -6.14 -7.07
CA VAL A 166 22.95 -4.74 -7.37
C VAL A 166 22.06 -4.18 -6.27
N MET A 167 21.07 -4.97 -5.84
CA MET A 167 20.12 -4.59 -4.80
C MET A 167 20.82 -4.29 -3.47
N THR A 168 21.75 -5.16 -3.07
CA THR A 168 22.57 -5.00 -1.87
C THR A 168 23.42 -3.72 -1.93
N LEU A 169 24.01 -3.41 -3.09
CA LEU A 169 24.81 -2.20 -3.28
C LEU A 169 23.95 -0.93 -3.27
N ARG A 170 22.81 -0.93 -3.96
CA ARG A 170 21.86 0.20 -3.97
C ARG A 170 21.40 0.57 -2.57
N GLU A 171 21.14 -0.43 -1.71
CA GLU A 171 20.79 -0.19 -0.32
C GLU A 171 21.96 0.41 0.48
N HIS A 172 23.17 -0.13 0.29
CA HIS A 172 24.35 0.35 1.02
C HIS A 172 24.67 1.82 0.75
N PHE A 173 24.59 2.24 -0.50
CA PHE A 173 24.94 3.60 -0.91
C PHE A 173 23.76 4.58 -0.95
N SER A 174 22.52 4.09 -0.81
CA SER A 174 21.29 4.88 -0.97
C SER A 174 21.17 5.63 -2.31
N HIS A 175 21.88 5.18 -3.35
CA HIS A 175 21.77 5.68 -4.72
C HIS A 175 22.08 4.57 -5.75
N LYS A 176 21.85 4.87 -7.03
CA LYS A 176 22.09 3.95 -8.15
C LYS A 176 23.60 3.84 -8.41
N THR A 177 24.23 2.79 -7.92
CA THR A 177 25.65 2.52 -8.18
C THR A 177 25.89 1.83 -9.52
N ILE A 178 25.08 0.82 -9.83
CA ILE A 178 25.09 0.14 -11.12
C ILE A 178 24.09 0.84 -12.05
N PRO A 179 24.50 1.22 -13.28
CA PRO A 179 23.65 1.89 -14.25
C PRO A 179 22.33 1.17 -14.50
N ASP A 180 21.25 1.93 -14.65
CA ASP A 180 19.92 1.36 -14.90
C ASP A 180 19.85 0.62 -16.22
N ASP A 181 20.55 1.06 -17.26
CA ASP A 181 20.56 0.38 -18.56
C ASP A 181 21.20 -1.02 -18.45
N CYS A 182 22.24 -1.16 -17.62
CA CYS A 182 22.85 -2.45 -17.30
C CYS A 182 21.84 -3.38 -16.60
N VAL A 183 21.13 -2.85 -15.60
CA VAL A 183 20.10 -3.61 -14.86
C VAL A 183 18.93 -4.02 -15.78
N GLU A 184 18.44 -3.09 -16.58
CA GLU A 184 17.35 -3.32 -17.53
C GLU A 184 17.70 -4.41 -18.55
N LYS A 185 18.92 -4.37 -19.12
CA LYS A 185 19.40 -5.41 -20.04
C LYS A 185 19.40 -6.80 -19.38
N VAL A 186 19.83 -6.90 -18.12
CA VAL A 186 19.82 -8.17 -17.37
C VAL A 186 18.38 -8.65 -17.12
N VAL A 187 17.49 -7.76 -16.68
CA VAL A 187 16.06 -8.07 -16.47
C VAL A 187 15.42 -8.57 -17.77
N ASN A 188 15.63 -7.87 -18.87
CA ASN A 188 15.09 -8.25 -20.17
C ASN A 188 15.62 -9.60 -20.64
N LYS A 189 16.90 -9.90 -20.40
CA LYS A 189 17.48 -11.20 -20.73
C LYS A 189 16.86 -12.34 -19.90
N ILE A 190 16.59 -12.14 -18.60
CA ILE A 190 15.90 -13.12 -17.74
C ILE A 190 14.49 -13.41 -18.24
N ILE A 191 13.75 -12.37 -18.66
CA ILE A 191 12.39 -12.53 -19.23
C ILE A 191 12.46 -13.28 -20.56
N ALA A 192 13.39 -12.91 -21.43
CA ALA A 192 13.56 -13.54 -22.74
C ALA A 192 13.94 -15.04 -22.62
N SER A 193 14.88 -15.39 -21.74
CA SER A 193 15.27 -16.78 -21.49
C SER A 193 14.09 -17.58 -20.92
N GLY A 194 13.37 -17.03 -19.95
CA GLY A 194 12.20 -17.67 -19.33
C GLY A 194 11.08 -17.97 -20.31
N ARG A 195 10.74 -17.00 -21.18
CA ARG A 195 9.74 -17.18 -22.25
C ARG A 195 10.16 -18.22 -23.26
N SER A 196 11.41 -18.14 -23.72
CA SER A 196 11.97 -19.08 -24.71
C SER A 196 11.96 -20.50 -24.17
N TYR A 197 12.42 -20.70 -22.94
CA TYR A 197 12.44 -22.00 -22.31
C TYR A 197 11.03 -22.56 -22.09
N ALA A 198 10.12 -21.77 -21.52
CA ALA A 198 8.72 -22.16 -21.32
C ALA A 198 8.05 -22.61 -22.62
N SER A 199 8.22 -21.84 -23.70
CA SER A 199 7.71 -22.18 -25.03
C SER A 199 8.33 -23.47 -25.58
N SER A 200 9.66 -23.61 -25.52
CA SER A 200 10.38 -24.77 -26.05
C SER A 200 10.02 -26.09 -25.36
N LYS A 201 9.63 -26.03 -24.08
CA LYS A 201 9.19 -27.17 -23.28
C LYS A 201 7.68 -27.27 -23.15
N GLN A 202 6.92 -26.43 -23.85
CA GLN A 202 5.46 -26.42 -23.86
C GLN A 202 4.82 -26.26 -22.48
N PHE A 203 5.44 -25.47 -21.59
CA PHE A 203 4.81 -25.07 -20.34
C PHE A 203 3.63 -24.14 -20.62
N LYS A 204 2.54 -24.32 -19.88
CA LYS A 204 1.38 -23.40 -19.96
C LYS A 204 1.68 -22.02 -19.40
N MET A 205 2.65 -21.93 -18.50
CA MET A 205 3.01 -20.71 -17.80
C MET A 205 4.02 -19.94 -18.62
N PRO A 206 3.95 -18.60 -18.63
CA PRO A 206 4.73 -17.80 -19.56
C PRO A 206 6.23 -17.78 -19.23
N LEU A 207 6.62 -18.05 -17.98
CA LEU A 207 8.02 -18.13 -17.56
C LEU A 207 8.33 -19.48 -16.93
N MET A 208 9.42 -20.12 -17.38
CA MET A 208 9.94 -21.34 -16.79
C MET A 208 11.46 -21.39 -16.96
N TYR A 209 12.15 -22.01 -16.00
CA TYR A 209 13.60 -22.10 -15.97
C TYR A 209 14.04 -23.50 -15.53
N GLN A 210 15.26 -23.86 -15.89
CA GLN A 210 15.87 -25.15 -15.54
C GLN A 210 17.16 -24.94 -14.76
N TYR A 211 17.39 -25.88 -13.84
CA TYR A 211 18.67 -26.07 -13.20
C TYR A 211 18.93 -27.56 -12.96
N HIS A 212 20.09 -28.05 -13.37
CA HIS A 212 20.50 -29.46 -13.33
C HIS A 212 19.45 -30.42 -13.88
N GLY A 213 18.88 -30.08 -15.03
CA GLY A 213 17.87 -30.91 -15.68
C GLY A 213 16.49 -30.91 -14.99
N ARG A 214 16.25 -30.08 -13.98
CA ARG A 214 15.00 -30.03 -13.18
C ARG A 214 14.38 -28.64 -13.18
N HIS A 215 13.07 -28.58 -12.97
CA HIS A 215 12.31 -27.34 -12.89
C HIS A 215 12.08 -26.95 -11.43
N TYR A 216 13.11 -26.41 -10.79
CA TYR A 216 13.01 -26.03 -9.37
C TYR A 216 12.04 -24.87 -9.16
N LEU A 217 11.28 -24.96 -8.07
CA LEU A 217 10.35 -23.92 -7.65
C LEU A 217 10.93 -23.04 -6.54
N GLY A 218 11.79 -23.60 -5.69
CA GLY A 218 12.30 -22.93 -4.48
C GLY A 218 13.15 -21.68 -4.71
N ALA A 219 13.46 -20.94 -3.64
CA ALA A 219 14.09 -19.63 -3.75
C ALA A 219 15.56 -19.65 -4.19
N ALA A 220 16.29 -20.75 -3.96
CA ALA A 220 17.72 -20.80 -4.30
C ALA A 220 17.96 -21.02 -5.79
N HIS A 221 17.33 -22.05 -6.35
CA HIS A 221 17.64 -22.54 -7.70
C HIS A 221 16.46 -22.46 -8.67
N GLY A 222 15.37 -21.83 -8.24
CA GLY A 222 14.07 -21.98 -8.89
C GLY A 222 13.28 -20.70 -9.01
N LEU A 223 12.08 -20.87 -9.54
CA LEU A 223 11.18 -19.78 -9.91
C LEU A 223 10.92 -18.77 -8.78
N MET A 224 10.83 -19.20 -7.51
CA MET A 224 10.55 -18.25 -6.44
C MET A 224 11.62 -17.18 -6.29
N GLY A 225 12.90 -17.55 -6.39
CA GLY A 225 14.00 -16.58 -6.31
C GLY A 225 14.01 -15.64 -7.50
N ILE A 226 13.72 -16.18 -8.68
CA ILE A 226 13.66 -15.44 -9.94
C ILE A 226 12.55 -14.40 -9.90
N LEU A 227 11.31 -14.83 -9.62
CA LEU A 227 10.15 -13.94 -9.54
C LEU A 227 10.31 -12.91 -8.42
N GLN A 228 10.91 -13.29 -7.28
CA GLN A 228 11.18 -12.36 -6.19
C GLN A 228 12.05 -11.20 -6.67
N MET A 229 13.13 -11.47 -7.41
CA MET A 229 13.98 -10.40 -7.92
C MET A 229 13.31 -9.61 -9.05
N LEU A 230 12.60 -10.25 -9.97
CA LEU A 230 11.87 -9.53 -11.02
C LEU A 230 10.86 -8.53 -10.41
N LEU A 231 10.16 -8.91 -9.33
CA LEU A 231 9.28 -8.00 -8.59
C LEU A 231 10.03 -6.89 -7.83
N CYS A 232 11.28 -7.12 -7.40
CA CYS A 232 12.12 -6.09 -6.80
C CYS A 232 12.57 -5.01 -7.78
N PHE A 233 12.57 -5.34 -9.08
CA PHE A 233 12.98 -4.53 -10.23
C PHE A 233 11.81 -4.32 -11.22
N VAL A 234 10.58 -4.27 -10.71
CA VAL A 234 9.34 -4.15 -11.51
C VAL A 234 9.33 -2.92 -12.42
N GLU A 235 10.09 -1.88 -12.06
CA GLU A 235 10.24 -0.67 -12.84
C GLU A 235 10.92 -0.89 -14.21
N PHE A 236 11.64 -2.00 -14.38
CA PHE A 236 12.30 -2.39 -15.63
C PHE A 236 11.51 -3.44 -16.43
N LEU A 237 10.30 -3.81 -15.98
CA LEU A 237 9.43 -4.73 -16.70
C LEU A 237 8.44 -3.96 -17.58
N ASP A 238 8.34 -4.34 -18.85
CA ASP A 238 7.21 -3.90 -19.69
C ASP A 238 5.89 -4.53 -19.21
N GLU A 239 4.74 -4.02 -19.68
CA GLU A 239 3.42 -4.51 -19.25
C GLU A 239 3.20 -6.01 -19.53
N LYS A 240 3.76 -6.54 -20.63
CA LYS A 240 3.64 -7.96 -20.94
C LYS A 240 4.50 -8.79 -19.99
N ALA A 241 5.71 -8.35 -19.65
CA ALA A 241 6.59 -8.98 -18.68
C ALA A 241 6.00 -8.94 -17.27
N LYS A 242 5.36 -7.83 -16.87
CA LYS A 242 4.59 -7.74 -15.62
C LYS A 242 3.47 -8.78 -15.59
N SER A 243 2.68 -8.87 -16.66
CA SER A 243 1.63 -9.89 -16.78
C SER A 243 2.19 -11.30 -16.66
N ASP A 244 3.28 -11.60 -17.35
CA ASP A 244 3.90 -12.93 -17.35
C ASP A 244 4.42 -13.32 -15.96
N VAL A 245 5.04 -12.37 -15.25
CA VAL A 245 5.49 -12.55 -13.86
C VAL A 245 4.32 -12.85 -12.94
N LEU A 246 3.22 -12.08 -13.05
CA LEU A 246 2.03 -12.26 -12.20
C LEU A 246 1.29 -13.58 -12.49
N GLU A 247 1.16 -13.97 -13.75
CA GLU A 247 0.53 -15.24 -14.13
C GLU A 247 1.35 -16.44 -13.61
N THR A 248 2.67 -16.38 -13.76
CA THR A 248 3.58 -17.42 -13.23
C THR A 248 3.54 -17.47 -11.70
N LEU A 249 3.47 -16.31 -11.04
CA LEU A 249 3.35 -16.21 -9.60
C LEU A 249 2.03 -16.82 -9.08
N ASP A 250 0.92 -16.53 -9.75
CA ASP A 250 -0.40 -17.09 -9.41
C ASP A 250 -0.43 -18.61 -9.57
N TRP A 251 0.26 -19.11 -10.59
CA TRP A 251 0.46 -20.54 -10.73
C TRP A 251 1.26 -21.13 -9.55
N ILE A 252 2.35 -20.49 -9.09
CA ILE A 252 3.06 -20.97 -7.88
C ILE A 252 2.15 -21.01 -6.66
N VAL A 253 1.30 -19.99 -6.46
CA VAL A 253 0.30 -20.00 -5.38
C VAL A 253 -0.64 -21.20 -5.51
N SER A 254 -1.05 -21.55 -6.73
CA SER A 254 -1.92 -22.72 -6.99
C SER A 254 -1.28 -24.06 -6.66
N LEU A 255 0.07 -24.13 -6.60
CA LEU A 255 0.81 -25.33 -6.20
C LEU A 255 0.92 -25.48 -4.68
N GLN A 256 0.48 -24.50 -3.89
CA GLN A 256 0.57 -24.57 -2.43
C GLN A 256 -0.31 -25.72 -1.91
N LEU A 257 0.33 -26.61 -1.15
CA LEU A 257 -0.32 -27.75 -0.51
C LEU A 257 -1.22 -27.28 0.65
N LYS A 258 -2.14 -28.14 1.07
CA LYS A 258 -3.07 -27.84 2.17
C LYS A 258 -2.38 -27.47 3.49
N ASN A 259 -1.19 -28.02 3.74
CA ASN A 259 -0.40 -27.69 4.93
C ASN A 259 0.35 -26.36 4.79
N GLY A 260 0.29 -25.68 3.64
CA GLY A 260 1.00 -24.42 3.37
C GLY A 260 2.34 -24.59 2.67
N ASN A 261 2.84 -25.81 2.45
CA ASN A 261 4.10 -26.02 1.74
C ASN A 261 3.98 -25.76 0.23
N ILE A 262 5.10 -25.56 -0.43
CA ILE A 262 5.19 -25.54 -1.89
C ILE A 262 6.20 -26.61 -2.34
N PRO A 263 5.90 -27.41 -3.37
CA PRO A 263 6.83 -28.44 -3.86
C PRO A 263 8.21 -27.88 -4.20
N SER A 264 9.24 -28.73 -4.10
CA SER A 264 10.62 -28.32 -4.36
C SER A 264 10.88 -28.01 -5.85
N LYS A 265 10.18 -28.73 -6.72
CA LYS A 265 10.26 -28.68 -8.17
C LYS A 265 8.94 -29.14 -8.78
N VAL A 266 8.72 -28.79 -10.05
CA VAL A 266 7.46 -29.08 -10.75
C VAL A 266 7.18 -30.58 -10.84
N GLU A 267 8.21 -31.40 -10.99
CA GLU A 267 8.06 -32.86 -11.08
C GLU A 267 7.56 -33.51 -9.77
N GLU A 268 7.49 -32.74 -8.68
CA GLU A 268 6.96 -33.16 -7.39
C GLU A 268 5.59 -32.53 -7.08
N GLU A 269 4.92 -31.96 -8.08
CA GLU A 269 3.54 -31.50 -7.93
C GLU A 269 2.66 -32.65 -7.39
N LYS A 270 1.92 -32.37 -6.31
CA LYS A 270 1.03 -33.34 -5.61
C LYS A 270 1.73 -34.51 -4.92
N VAL A 271 3.07 -34.51 -4.84
CA VAL A 271 3.81 -35.51 -4.05
C VAL A 271 3.81 -35.10 -2.58
N ASP A 272 3.06 -35.83 -1.75
CA ASP A 272 3.14 -35.68 -0.29
C ASP A 272 4.36 -36.44 0.24
N ARG A 273 5.34 -35.69 0.72
CA ARG A 273 6.56 -36.24 1.34
C ARG A 273 6.39 -36.50 2.85
N GLY A 274 5.23 -36.19 3.43
CA GLY A 274 4.93 -36.30 4.85
C GLY A 274 6.04 -35.70 5.70
N GLU A 275 6.54 -36.47 6.66
CA GLU A 275 7.65 -36.10 7.56
C GLU A 275 8.99 -35.78 6.85
N ASN A 276 9.12 -36.15 5.58
CA ASN A 276 10.32 -35.92 4.78
C ASN A 276 10.22 -34.69 3.85
N GLU A 277 9.22 -33.83 4.03
CA GLU A 277 9.06 -32.59 3.26
C GLU A 277 10.21 -31.58 3.50
N LEU A 278 10.45 -30.71 2.52
CA LEU A 278 11.44 -29.63 2.62
C LEU A 278 10.72 -28.37 3.08
N VAL A 279 11.12 -27.84 4.24
CA VAL A 279 10.61 -26.58 4.81
C VAL A 279 11.78 -25.61 4.91
N HIS A 280 12.47 -25.41 3.79
CA HIS A 280 13.74 -24.69 3.73
C HIS A 280 13.59 -23.41 2.93
N TRP A 281 14.51 -22.45 3.14
CA TRP A 281 14.56 -21.25 2.29
C TRP A 281 14.86 -21.65 0.84
N CYS A 282 15.82 -22.56 0.63
CA CYS A 282 16.15 -23.01 -0.73
C CYS A 282 15.03 -23.78 -1.42
N HIS A 283 14.22 -24.53 -0.67
CA HIS A 283 13.15 -25.38 -1.19
C HIS A 283 12.00 -25.49 -0.18
N GLY A 284 10.83 -24.94 -0.52
CA GLY A 284 9.59 -25.06 0.25
C GLY A 284 9.08 -23.77 0.85
N ALA A 285 8.22 -23.92 1.87
CA ALA A 285 7.45 -22.85 2.52
C ALA A 285 8.30 -21.64 2.94
N THR A 286 9.49 -21.85 3.51
CA THR A 286 10.34 -20.74 3.98
C THR A 286 10.76 -19.85 2.81
N GLY A 287 11.13 -20.41 1.65
CA GLY A 287 11.41 -19.61 0.45
C GLY A 287 10.17 -18.89 -0.08
N ALA A 288 9.01 -19.56 -0.03
CA ALA A 288 7.74 -19.00 -0.50
C ALA A 288 7.35 -17.72 0.26
N VAL A 289 7.52 -17.66 1.58
CA VAL A 289 7.21 -16.46 2.38
C VAL A 289 7.91 -15.22 1.83
N HIS A 290 9.18 -15.34 1.44
CA HIS A 290 9.95 -14.20 0.92
C HIS A 290 9.37 -13.67 -0.40
N LEU A 291 9.02 -14.57 -1.32
CA LEU A 291 8.38 -14.20 -2.58
C LEU A 291 7.02 -13.55 -2.32
N MET A 292 6.18 -14.18 -1.51
CA MET A 292 4.80 -13.75 -1.29
C MET A 292 4.72 -12.38 -0.61
N ILE A 293 5.66 -12.08 0.30
CA ILE A 293 5.79 -10.73 0.89
C ILE A 293 6.10 -9.69 -0.20
N VAL A 294 7.07 -9.97 -1.08
CA VAL A 294 7.44 -9.04 -2.16
C VAL A 294 6.28 -8.87 -3.15
N ALA A 295 5.60 -9.96 -3.49
CA ALA A 295 4.40 -9.94 -4.32
C ALA A 295 3.30 -9.07 -3.71
N TYR A 296 3.00 -9.24 -2.42
CA TYR A 296 2.04 -8.40 -1.71
C TYR A 296 2.44 -6.92 -1.75
N LEU A 297 3.71 -6.60 -1.48
CA LEU A 297 4.20 -5.23 -1.50
C LEU A 297 4.17 -4.56 -2.88
N ARG A 298 4.10 -5.35 -3.97
CA ARG A 298 4.05 -4.83 -5.34
C ARG A 298 2.65 -4.76 -5.92
N THR A 299 1.75 -5.62 -5.45
CA THR A 299 0.41 -5.77 -6.02
C THR A 299 -0.70 -5.34 -5.08
N HIS A 300 -0.42 -5.25 -3.77
CA HIS A 300 -1.39 -5.11 -2.69
C HIS A 300 -2.51 -6.16 -2.71
N ASN A 301 -2.26 -7.33 -3.32
CA ASN A 301 -3.23 -8.41 -3.39
C ASN A 301 -3.09 -9.34 -2.17
N GLU A 302 -4.12 -9.33 -1.31
CA GLU A 302 -4.20 -10.10 -0.07
C GLU A 302 -4.02 -11.62 -0.25
N LYS A 303 -4.23 -12.17 -1.46
CA LYS A 303 -4.00 -13.61 -1.71
C LYS A 303 -2.55 -14.04 -1.43
N TYR A 304 -1.58 -13.17 -1.73
CA TYR A 304 -0.17 -13.46 -1.48
C TYR A 304 0.12 -13.42 0.02
N LEU A 305 -0.47 -12.46 0.75
CA LEU A 305 -0.35 -12.39 2.21
C LEU A 305 -0.93 -13.65 2.88
N LYS A 306 -2.10 -14.12 2.42
CA LYS A 306 -2.71 -15.37 2.88
C LYS A 306 -1.83 -16.59 2.59
N SER A 307 -1.21 -16.66 1.39
CA SER A 307 -0.30 -17.74 1.04
C SER A 307 0.95 -17.75 1.93
N ALA A 308 1.50 -16.57 2.25
CA ALA A 308 2.62 -16.43 3.19
C ALA A 308 2.24 -16.87 4.61
N ASP A 309 1.05 -16.50 5.11
CA ASP A 309 0.60 -16.92 6.45
C ASP A 309 0.39 -18.44 6.52
N ALA A 310 -0.18 -19.06 5.48
CA ALA A 310 -0.28 -20.51 5.40
C ALA A 310 1.09 -21.20 5.44
N ALA A 311 2.08 -20.66 4.73
CA ALA A 311 3.46 -21.14 4.78
C ALA A 311 4.07 -20.97 6.18
N LEU A 312 3.82 -19.84 6.86
CA LEU A 312 4.31 -19.60 8.22
C LEU A 312 3.74 -20.58 9.25
N ASN A 313 2.48 -21.00 9.11
CA ASN A 313 1.89 -22.02 9.98
C ASN A 313 2.67 -23.34 9.90
N LEU A 314 3.06 -23.77 8.70
CA LEU A 314 3.92 -24.95 8.53
C LEU A 314 5.31 -24.74 9.11
N ILE A 315 5.91 -23.56 8.88
CA ILE A 315 7.24 -23.25 9.42
C ILE A 315 7.19 -23.22 10.95
N TRP A 316 6.07 -22.83 11.56
CA TRP A 316 5.91 -22.88 13.01
C TRP A 316 5.92 -24.32 13.55
N GLU A 317 5.29 -25.23 12.81
CA GLU A 317 5.25 -26.66 13.17
C GLU A 317 6.60 -27.35 12.89
N LYS A 318 7.21 -27.11 11.73
CA LYS A 318 8.31 -27.92 11.17
C LYS A 318 9.60 -27.15 10.85
N GLY A 319 9.68 -25.86 11.18
CA GLY A 319 10.80 -24.98 10.83
C GLY A 319 12.01 -25.05 11.79
N ILE A 320 11.96 -25.85 12.86
CA ILE A 320 13.13 -26.08 13.72
C ILE A 320 13.99 -27.19 13.11
N LEU A 321 14.65 -26.85 12.00
CA LEU A 321 15.31 -27.80 11.12
C LEU A 321 16.55 -28.44 11.76
N MET A 322 16.60 -29.77 11.74
CA MET A 322 17.67 -30.57 12.33
C MET A 322 18.95 -30.61 11.49
N LYS A 323 18.95 -29.95 10.33
CA LYS A 323 20.16 -29.83 9.50
C LYS A 323 21.15 -28.79 10.05
N GLY A 324 20.72 -27.94 10.98
CA GLY A 324 21.60 -27.03 11.72
C GLY A 324 21.01 -25.63 11.90
N PRO A 325 21.81 -24.69 12.45
CA PRO A 325 21.33 -23.35 12.77
C PRO A 325 21.46 -22.35 11.61
N GLY A 326 21.89 -22.77 10.41
CA GLY A 326 22.13 -21.87 9.27
C GLY A 326 20.88 -21.25 8.62
N LEU A 327 21.10 -20.51 7.52
CA LEU A 327 20.05 -19.77 6.80
C LEU A 327 19.37 -20.59 5.69
N CYS A 328 20.12 -21.37 4.91
CA CYS A 328 19.60 -21.96 3.67
C CYS A 328 18.52 -23.03 3.94
N HIS A 329 18.82 -23.89 4.90
CA HIS A 329 18.00 -25.04 5.29
C HIS A 329 18.23 -25.34 6.78
N GLY A 330 18.34 -24.28 7.58
CA GLY A 330 18.51 -24.34 9.02
C GLY A 330 17.49 -23.45 9.75
N ALA A 331 17.44 -23.61 11.08
CA ALA A 331 16.43 -22.97 11.91
C ALA A 331 16.44 -21.43 11.82
N ALA A 332 17.61 -20.79 11.68
CA ALA A 332 17.68 -19.34 11.55
C ALA A 332 17.01 -18.83 10.27
N GLY A 333 17.11 -19.57 9.16
CA GLY A 333 16.39 -19.25 7.92
C GLY A 333 14.87 -19.25 8.11
N SER A 334 14.36 -20.26 8.81
CA SER A 334 12.94 -20.33 9.21
C SER A 334 12.54 -19.18 10.12
N GLY A 335 13.41 -18.77 11.05
CA GLY A 335 13.19 -17.60 11.91
C GLY A 335 13.10 -16.29 11.14
N TYR A 336 13.89 -16.11 10.08
CA TYR A 336 13.81 -14.92 9.23
C TYR A 336 12.45 -14.78 8.53
N ALA A 337 11.79 -15.87 8.14
CA ALA A 337 10.47 -15.80 7.53
C ALA A 337 9.46 -15.11 8.47
N PHE A 338 9.47 -15.48 9.75
CA PHE A 338 8.66 -14.83 10.78
C PHE A 338 9.06 -13.37 11.00
N LEU A 339 10.36 -13.09 11.06
CA LEU A 339 10.85 -11.74 11.31
C LEU A 339 10.50 -10.76 10.17
N LEU A 340 10.57 -11.23 8.91
CA LEU A 340 10.14 -10.45 7.75
C LEU A 340 8.63 -10.22 7.73
N PHE A 341 7.85 -11.23 8.12
CA PHE A 341 6.39 -11.09 8.18
C PHE A 341 5.93 -10.20 9.34
N HIS A 342 6.62 -10.26 10.49
CA HIS A 342 6.48 -9.29 11.56
C HIS A 342 6.76 -7.87 11.06
N ARG A 343 7.87 -7.66 10.34
CA ARG A 343 8.21 -6.34 9.79
C ARG A 343 7.20 -5.83 8.75
N LEU A 344 6.52 -6.74 8.05
CA LEU A 344 5.41 -6.39 7.14
C LEU A 344 4.15 -5.95 7.89
N THR A 345 3.73 -6.74 8.88
CA THR A 345 2.41 -6.65 9.52
C THR A 345 2.41 -5.86 10.83
N ASN A 346 3.58 -5.71 11.45
CA ASN A 346 3.78 -5.25 12.82
C ASN A 346 3.09 -6.11 13.90
N GLU A 347 2.69 -7.34 13.57
CA GLU A 347 2.05 -8.26 14.52
C GLU A 347 3.09 -8.93 15.43
N GLN A 348 2.94 -8.75 16.74
CA GLN A 348 3.90 -9.24 17.75
C GLN A 348 4.05 -10.77 17.75
N ARG A 349 2.99 -11.53 17.43
CA ARG A 349 3.03 -13.01 17.45
C ARG A 349 4.12 -13.59 16.55
N TYR A 350 4.41 -12.95 15.42
CA TYR A 350 5.44 -13.42 14.50
C TYR A 350 6.84 -13.14 15.05
N LEU A 351 7.05 -12.01 15.72
CA LEU A 351 8.30 -11.77 16.45
C LEU A 351 8.49 -12.79 17.57
N ASP A 352 7.42 -13.12 18.31
CA ASP A 352 7.45 -14.15 19.35
C ASP A 352 7.89 -15.51 18.79
N CYS A 353 7.38 -15.90 17.61
CA CYS A 353 7.82 -17.10 16.90
C CYS A 353 9.31 -17.07 16.55
N ALA A 354 9.80 -15.94 16.01
CA ALA A 354 11.21 -15.78 15.66
C ALA A 354 12.13 -15.89 16.90
N LEU A 355 11.73 -15.30 18.03
CA LEU A 355 12.44 -15.39 19.31
C LEU A 355 12.45 -16.84 19.84
N CYS A 356 11.33 -17.56 19.74
CA CYS A 356 11.25 -18.97 20.14
C CYS A 356 12.18 -19.87 19.32
N ILE A 357 12.28 -19.63 18.01
CA ILE A 357 13.20 -20.34 17.13
C ILE A 357 14.65 -20.10 17.56
N ALA A 358 15.02 -18.84 17.83
CA ALA A 358 16.35 -18.49 18.36
C ALA A 358 16.65 -19.23 19.66
N LYS A 359 15.72 -19.19 20.62
CA LYS A 359 15.86 -19.91 21.88
C LYS A 359 16.08 -21.40 21.68
N THR A 360 15.35 -22.00 20.76
CA THR A 360 15.39 -23.44 20.52
C THR A 360 16.73 -23.87 19.92
N PHE A 361 17.20 -23.21 18.86
CA PHE A 361 18.48 -23.63 18.25
C PHE A 361 19.71 -23.31 19.12
N CYS A 362 19.60 -22.34 20.04
CA CYS A 362 20.64 -22.08 21.03
C CYS A 362 20.63 -23.07 22.20
N SER A 363 19.58 -23.88 22.36
CA SER A 363 19.47 -24.85 23.45
C SER A 363 20.51 -25.98 23.35
N ARG A 364 20.85 -26.57 24.50
CA ARG A 364 21.71 -27.76 24.53
C ARG A 364 21.07 -28.95 23.81
N ASP A 365 19.75 -29.08 23.89
CA ASP A 365 19.01 -30.17 23.26
C ASP A 365 19.13 -30.12 21.73
N PHE A 366 18.88 -28.95 21.13
CA PHE A 366 19.06 -28.78 19.69
C PHE A 366 20.51 -29.00 19.29
N ARG A 367 21.48 -28.40 19.99
CA ARG A 367 22.91 -28.54 19.68
C ARG A 367 23.40 -30.00 19.79
N GLY A 368 22.80 -30.81 20.66
CA GLY A 368 23.15 -32.23 20.83
C GLY A 368 22.52 -33.17 19.80
N LYS A 369 21.41 -32.76 19.17
CA LYS A 369 20.68 -33.60 18.20
C LYS A 369 20.82 -33.15 16.75
N ALA A 370 21.06 -31.86 16.51
CA ALA A 370 21.17 -31.31 15.17
C ALA A 370 22.44 -31.81 14.47
N ARG A 371 22.36 -31.96 13.14
CA ARG A 371 23.50 -32.34 12.31
C ARG A 371 24.51 -31.21 12.27
N THR A 372 25.79 -31.57 12.22
CA THR A 372 26.86 -30.63 11.90
C THR A 372 26.78 -30.30 10.41
N PRO A 373 26.63 -29.02 10.02
CA PRO A 373 26.65 -28.64 8.60
C PRO A 373 28.00 -28.94 7.95
N ASP A 374 28.03 -29.15 6.64
CA ASP A 374 29.27 -29.40 5.88
C ASP A 374 30.26 -28.22 6.01
N ARG A 375 29.71 -27.01 6.12
CA ARG A 375 30.47 -25.77 6.37
C ARG A 375 29.99 -25.11 7.68
N PRO A 376 30.43 -25.60 8.87
CA PRO A 376 29.84 -25.26 10.17
C PRO A 376 29.87 -23.77 10.53
N TYR A 377 30.79 -23.01 9.93
CA TYR A 377 31.00 -21.59 10.20
C TYR A 377 30.53 -20.66 9.09
N SER A 378 30.01 -21.22 7.99
CA SER A 378 29.54 -20.43 6.85
C SER A 378 28.32 -19.58 7.17
N LEU A 379 28.02 -18.63 6.28
CA LEU A 379 26.83 -17.78 6.38
C LEU A 379 25.56 -18.59 6.10
N PHE A 380 25.51 -19.42 5.06
CA PHE A 380 24.25 -20.06 4.67
C PHE A 380 24.00 -21.42 5.33
N GLU A 381 25.04 -22.17 5.74
CA GLU A 381 24.86 -23.48 6.39
C GLU A 381 25.18 -23.43 7.87
N GLY A 382 26.10 -22.54 8.27
CA GLY A 382 26.74 -22.53 9.56
C GLY A 382 26.28 -21.44 10.53
N ILE A 383 27.07 -21.30 11.60
CA ILE A 383 26.78 -20.40 12.72
C ILE A 383 26.95 -18.91 12.39
N SER A 384 27.59 -18.54 11.28
CA SER A 384 27.65 -17.14 10.86
C SER A 384 26.28 -16.63 10.42
N GLY A 385 25.46 -17.49 9.81
CA GLY A 385 24.05 -17.22 9.53
C GLY A 385 23.21 -17.04 10.79
N ALA A 386 23.40 -17.96 11.74
CA ALA A 386 22.77 -17.88 13.05
C ALA A 386 23.11 -16.57 13.78
N LEU A 387 24.38 -16.13 13.70
CA LEU A 387 24.82 -14.86 14.28
C LEU A 387 24.08 -13.68 13.64
N CYS A 388 23.97 -13.62 12.31
CA CYS A 388 23.20 -12.57 11.62
C CYS A 388 21.75 -12.51 12.12
N PHE A 389 21.08 -13.67 12.22
CA PHE A 389 19.71 -13.74 12.71
C PHE A 389 19.56 -13.23 14.16
N ILE A 390 20.45 -13.64 15.07
CA ILE A 390 20.43 -13.12 16.45
C ILE A 390 20.69 -11.61 16.49
N CYS A 391 21.60 -11.10 15.65
CA CYS A 391 21.86 -9.67 15.56
C CYS A 391 20.63 -8.89 15.06
N ASP A 392 19.89 -9.45 14.11
CA ASP A 392 18.69 -8.82 13.56
C ASP A 392 17.49 -8.92 14.52
N LEU A 393 17.42 -9.94 15.39
CA LEU A 393 16.43 -9.99 16.48
C LEU A 393 16.61 -8.88 17.53
N LEU A 394 17.83 -8.34 17.68
CA LEU A 394 18.07 -7.17 18.54
C LEU A 394 17.54 -5.87 17.91
N GLU A 395 17.27 -5.87 16.60
CA GLU A 395 16.76 -4.71 15.85
C GLU A 395 15.71 -5.15 14.81
N PRO A 396 14.54 -5.70 15.23
CA PRO A 396 13.57 -6.34 14.32
C PRO A 396 13.14 -5.45 13.13
N ASP A 397 12.98 -4.15 13.36
CA ASP A 397 12.57 -3.17 12.34
C ASP A 397 13.59 -2.99 11.21
N LYS A 398 14.85 -3.37 11.46
CA LYS A 398 15.97 -3.28 10.51
C LYS A 398 16.34 -4.65 9.92
N ALA A 399 15.67 -5.71 10.33
CA ALA A 399 16.00 -7.07 9.94
C ALA A 399 15.88 -7.26 8.43
N GLN A 400 16.90 -7.90 7.84
CA GLN A 400 16.98 -8.22 6.42
C GLN A 400 17.64 -9.58 6.27
N PHE A 401 17.08 -10.43 5.42
CA PHE A 401 17.75 -11.68 5.11
C PHE A 401 19.11 -11.37 4.44
N PRO A 402 20.22 -11.95 4.93
CA PRO A 402 21.57 -11.60 4.48
C PRO A 402 21.76 -11.66 2.97
N LEU A 403 22.37 -10.60 2.41
CA LEU A 403 22.70 -10.47 0.97
C LEU A 403 21.50 -10.53 0.01
N PHE A 404 20.28 -10.38 0.52
CA PHE A 404 19.04 -10.27 -0.25
C PHE A 404 18.25 -9.03 0.18
N ARG A 405 18.88 -7.88 0.02
CA ARG A 405 18.44 -6.59 0.59
C ARG A 405 17.59 -5.78 -0.40
N LYS A 406 16.26 -5.91 -0.33
CA LYS A 406 15.23 -4.87 -0.64
C LYS A 406 13.83 -5.49 -0.51
N THR A 407 13.41 -5.75 0.71
CA THR A 407 12.06 -5.35 1.10
C THR A 407 12.19 -3.94 1.65
N MET A 408 12.02 -2.95 0.78
CA MET A 408 11.56 -1.63 1.23
C MET A 408 10.14 -1.86 1.77
N PHE A 409 10.04 -2.45 2.96
CA PHE A 409 8.92 -2.13 3.82
C PHE A 409 9.12 -0.64 4.07
N ARG A 410 8.48 0.20 3.25
CA ARG A 410 7.86 1.39 3.83
C ARG A 410 6.97 0.78 4.89
N VAL A 411 7.50 0.66 6.13
CA VAL A 411 6.79 0.26 7.36
C VAL A 411 5.37 0.68 7.12
N MET A 412 4.41 -0.25 6.94
CA MET A 412 3.08 0.08 6.40
C MET A 412 2.68 1.41 6.98
N HIS A 413 2.87 2.47 6.17
CA HIS A 413 2.87 3.78 6.78
C HIS A 413 1.41 3.96 7.09
N ARG A 414 1.11 4.06 8.39
CA ARG A 414 -0.24 4.36 8.88
C ARG A 414 -0.85 5.32 7.87
N ARG A 415 -2.08 5.08 7.42
CA ARG A 415 -2.72 5.92 6.39
C ARG A 415 -2.79 7.40 6.80
N TYR A 416 -2.49 7.69 8.05
CA TYR A 416 -2.38 9.00 8.66
C TYR A 416 -1.00 9.28 9.27
N PHE A 417 -0.71 10.56 9.49
CA PHE A 417 0.28 11.03 10.44
C PHE A 417 -0.38 11.17 11.81
N ASP A 418 0.40 11.04 12.88
CA ASP A 418 -0.11 11.38 14.21
C ASP A 418 -0.55 12.85 14.20
N ASN A 419 -1.74 13.13 14.73
CA ASN A 419 -2.26 14.49 14.76
C ASN A 419 -1.38 15.36 15.68
N PRO A 420 -0.66 16.37 15.14
CA PRO A 420 0.27 17.18 15.92
C PRO A 420 -0.42 18.04 16.97
N TYR A 421 -1.76 18.15 16.89
CA TYR A 421 -2.56 19.04 17.72
C TYR A 421 -3.44 18.34 18.76
N LEU A 422 -3.22 17.04 19.00
CA LEU A 422 -4.03 16.24 19.95
C LEU A 422 -4.14 16.86 21.35
N THR A 423 -3.07 17.47 21.85
CA THR A 423 -2.99 17.99 23.23
C THR A 423 -3.01 19.52 23.34
N ASN A 424 -2.97 20.25 22.22
CA ASN A 424 -2.86 21.72 22.20
C ASN A 424 -3.79 22.38 21.17
N SER A 425 -4.90 21.74 20.81
CA SER A 425 -5.81 22.22 19.76
C SER A 425 -6.24 23.67 19.94
N GLU A 426 -6.47 24.13 21.17
CA GLU A 426 -6.87 25.50 21.50
C GLU A 426 -5.86 26.54 21.00
N ALA A 427 -4.59 26.39 21.41
CA ALA A 427 -3.52 27.32 21.04
C ALA A 427 -3.24 27.30 19.52
N GLU A 428 -3.41 26.14 18.89
CA GLU A 428 -3.13 25.99 17.47
C GLU A 428 -4.30 26.45 16.58
N SER A 429 -5.54 26.37 17.07
CA SER A 429 -6.73 26.93 16.41
C SER A 429 -6.76 28.46 16.46
N ASP A 430 -6.32 29.06 17.57
CA ASP A 430 -6.33 30.53 17.75
C ASP A 430 -5.40 31.26 16.77
N LYS A 431 -4.40 30.54 16.24
CA LYS A 431 -3.50 31.05 15.19
C LYS A 431 -4.18 31.16 13.82
N VAL A 432 -5.32 30.49 13.62
CA VAL A 432 -6.07 30.50 12.36
C VAL A 432 -7.02 31.70 12.36
N THR A 433 -6.51 32.82 11.87
CA THR A 433 -7.26 34.07 11.72
C THR A 433 -7.76 34.25 10.29
N LYS A 434 -8.75 35.13 10.10
CA LYS A 434 -9.22 35.51 8.76
C LYS A 434 -8.08 36.02 7.86
N GLN A 435 -7.09 36.71 8.43
CA GLN A 435 -5.93 37.19 7.67
C GLN A 435 -5.03 36.04 7.21
N THR A 436 -4.74 35.07 8.08
CA THR A 436 -3.96 33.88 7.68
C THR A 436 -4.68 33.07 6.60
N LEU A 437 -6.00 32.91 6.71
CA LEU A 437 -6.79 32.21 5.70
C LEU A 437 -6.78 32.95 4.35
N LYS A 438 -6.86 34.29 4.35
CA LYS A 438 -6.73 35.10 3.13
C LYS A 438 -5.39 34.88 2.44
N GLN A 439 -4.29 34.88 3.20
CA GLN A 439 -2.95 34.69 2.65
C GLN A 439 -2.80 33.29 2.04
N GLU A 440 -3.19 32.25 2.76
CA GLU A 440 -3.13 30.88 2.26
C GLU A 440 -4.02 30.69 1.03
N ALA A 441 -5.24 31.24 1.04
CA ALA A 441 -6.14 31.19 -0.10
C ALA A 441 -5.55 31.87 -1.33
N ALA A 442 -4.89 33.03 -1.18
CA ALA A 442 -4.23 33.72 -2.28
C ALA A 442 -3.10 32.86 -2.90
N ASN A 443 -2.26 32.25 -2.06
CA ASN A 443 -1.18 31.37 -2.51
C ASN A 443 -1.72 30.16 -3.30
N LEU A 444 -2.79 29.52 -2.80
CA LEU A 444 -3.41 28.37 -3.48
C LEU A 444 -4.06 28.78 -4.81
N VAL A 445 -4.68 29.97 -4.88
CA VAL A 445 -5.24 30.47 -6.13
C VAL A 445 -4.15 30.68 -7.17
N GLU A 446 -3.02 31.29 -6.80
CA GLU A 446 -1.88 31.45 -7.71
C GLU A 446 -1.37 30.09 -8.21
N GLU A 447 -1.18 29.12 -7.31
CA GLU A 447 -0.75 27.76 -7.66
C GLU A 447 -1.70 27.08 -8.67
N ILE A 448 -3.03 27.27 -8.53
CA ILE A 448 -4.03 26.71 -9.46
C ILE A 448 -4.05 27.47 -10.80
N MET A 449 -3.94 28.80 -10.77
CA MET A 449 -4.02 29.64 -11.97
C MET A 449 -2.78 29.52 -12.86
N GLU A 450 -1.61 29.25 -12.27
CA GLU A 450 -0.34 29.07 -12.98
C GLU A 450 -0.11 27.62 -13.46
N TRP A 451 -0.98 26.69 -13.05
CA TRP A 451 -0.83 25.28 -13.41
C TRP A 451 -0.91 25.06 -14.94
N ARG A 452 0.02 24.25 -15.46
CA ARG A 452 0.05 23.87 -16.87
C ARG A 452 -0.80 22.63 -17.10
N TYR A 453 -1.97 22.83 -17.68
CA TYR A 453 -2.91 21.75 -17.99
C TYR A 453 -2.47 20.91 -19.19
N SER A 454 -2.55 19.60 -19.01
CA SER A 454 -2.40 18.56 -20.02
C SER A 454 -3.77 18.13 -20.56
N MET A 455 -3.81 17.28 -21.59
CA MET A 455 -5.08 16.73 -22.08
C MET A 455 -5.80 15.86 -21.04
N ASP A 456 -5.06 15.21 -20.14
CA ASP A 456 -5.63 14.34 -19.10
C ASP A 456 -6.42 15.16 -18.07
N ASP A 457 -6.05 16.42 -17.84
CA ASP A 457 -6.76 17.33 -16.92
C ASP A 457 -8.17 17.73 -17.42
N TYR A 458 -8.55 17.37 -18.64
CA TYR A 458 -9.89 17.62 -19.17
C TYR A 458 -10.85 16.46 -18.88
N ASP A 459 -10.34 15.26 -18.55
CA ASP A 459 -11.16 14.11 -18.18
C ASP A 459 -11.51 14.13 -16.67
N GLY A 460 -12.60 13.47 -16.30
CA GLY A 460 -13.06 13.39 -14.91
C GLY A 460 -13.94 14.54 -14.41
N GLY A 461 -14.59 15.26 -15.33
CA GLY A 461 -15.65 16.22 -15.03
C GLY A 461 -15.18 17.36 -14.12
N VAL A 462 -15.99 17.69 -13.11
CA VAL A 462 -15.67 18.73 -12.11
C VAL A 462 -14.93 18.16 -10.88
N TYR A 463 -14.82 16.84 -10.80
CA TYR A 463 -14.17 16.15 -9.69
C TYR A 463 -12.65 16.35 -9.76
N VAL A 464 -12.04 15.98 -10.89
CA VAL A 464 -10.61 16.18 -11.17
C VAL A 464 -10.30 17.12 -12.33
N GLY A 465 -11.29 17.41 -13.18
CA GLY A 465 -11.08 18.21 -14.38
C GLY A 465 -11.09 19.72 -14.17
N ILE A 466 -10.65 20.45 -15.20
CA ILE A 466 -10.38 21.89 -15.13
C ILE A 466 -11.56 22.78 -14.73
N ALA A 467 -12.82 22.43 -15.02
CA ALA A 467 -13.94 23.25 -14.54
C ALA A 467 -14.05 23.21 -13.01
N GLY A 468 -13.67 22.10 -12.37
CA GLY A 468 -13.56 22.00 -10.91
C GLY A 468 -12.52 22.97 -10.37
N ASN A 469 -11.37 23.09 -11.05
CA ASN A 469 -10.31 24.04 -10.68
C ASN A 469 -10.81 25.47 -10.84
N GLY A 470 -11.44 25.79 -11.97
CA GLY A 470 -12.08 27.09 -12.21
C GLY A 470 -13.10 27.43 -11.13
N TYR A 471 -13.95 26.48 -10.74
CA TYR A 471 -14.92 26.67 -9.66
C TYR A 471 -14.26 26.92 -8.31
N SER A 472 -13.18 26.23 -7.96
CA SER A 472 -12.46 26.48 -6.71
C SER A 472 -11.89 27.90 -6.63
N VAL A 473 -11.37 28.42 -7.75
CA VAL A 473 -10.87 29.80 -7.85
C VAL A 473 -12.03 30.81 -7.78
N LEU A 474 -13.15 30.55 -8.46
CA LEU A 474 -14.36 31.36 -8.28
C LEU A 474 -14.82 31.36 -6.82
N TYR A 475 -14.73 30.21 -6.14
CA TYR A 475 -15.16 30.07 -4.75
C TYR A 475 -14.34 30.96 -3.80
N ALA A 476 -13.05 31.18 -4.11
CA ALA A 476 -12.16 32.06 -3.36
C ALA A 476 -12.59 33.54 -3.35
N SER A 477 -13.41 33.98 -4.31
CA SER A 477 -13.94 35.36 -4.34
C SER A 477 -14.73 35.73 -3.08
N ARG A 478 -15.29 34.75 -2.36
CA ARG A 478 -15.98 34.96 -1.08
C ARG A 478 -15.05 35.45 0.03
N LEU A 479 -13.77 35.08 -0.04
CA LEU A 479 -12.74 35.48 0.92
C LEU A 479 -11.87 36.63 0.37
N LEU A 480 -11.72 36.70 -0.94
CA LEU A 480 -10.90 37.68 -1.69
C LEU A 480 -11.76 38.45 -2.72
N PRO A 481 -12.74 39.26 -2.26
CA PRO A 481 -13.71 39.91 -3.15
C PRO A 481 -13.09 40.90 -4.13
N GLU A 482 -11.92 41.46 -3.81
CA GLU A 482 -11.17 42.38 -4.67
C GLU A 482 -10.67 41.73 -5.98
N LYS A 483 -10.67 40.40 -6.08
CA LYS A 483 -10.24 39.64 -7.27
C LYS A 483 -11.41 38.97 -8.01
N THR A 484 -12.66 39.27 -7.64
CA THR A 484 -13.85 38.58 -8.15
C THR A 484 -13.90 38.51 -9.67
N GLU A 485 -13.63 39.62 -10.38
CA GLU A 485 -13.67 39.66 -11.84
C GLU A 485 -12.61 38.76 -12.47
N GLN A 486 -11.36 38.80 -11.96
CA GLN A 486 -10.27 37.95 -12.42
C GLN A 486 -10.61 36.46 -12.24
N TYR A 487 -11.13 36.10 -11.07
CA TYR A 487 -11.47 34.71 -10.73
C TYR A 487 -12.67 34.21 -11.53
N ALA A 488 -13.66 35.06 -11.76
CA ALA A 488 -14.80 34.77 -12.63
C ALA A 488 -14.36 34.52 -14.08
N ASN A 489 -13.44 35.35 -14.60
CA ASN A 489 -12.91 35.19 -15.95
C ASN A 489 -12.12 33.88 -16.09
N PHE A 490 -11.30 33.53 -15.09
CA PHE A 490 -10.59 32.24 -15.06
C PHE A 490 -11.57 31.06 -15.04
N CYS A 491 -12.56 31.08 -14.15
CA CYS A 491 -13.59 30.05 -14.08
C CYS A 491 -14.35 29.91 -15.39
N ASN A 492 -14.77 31.02 -16.00
CA ASN A 492 -15.44 31.02 -17.29
C ASN A 492 -14.57 30.37 -18.36
N LYS A 493 -13.27 30.73 -18.43
CA LYS A 493 -12.33 30.14 -19.37
C LYS A 493 -12.25 28.62 -19.21
N MET A 494 -12.02 28.13 -18.00
CA MET A 494 -11.90 26.68 -17.74
C MET A 494 -13.19 25.92 -18.10
N VAL A 495 -14.35 26.48 -17.78
CA VAL A 495 -15.66 25.89 -18.12
C VAL A 495 -15.86 25.81 -19.64
N GLU A 496 -15.59 26.90 -20.36
CA GLU A 496 -15.75 26.93 -21.82
C GLU A 496 -14.75 25.99 -22.52
N GLU A 497 -13.50 25.91 -22.03
CA GLU A 497 -12.49 24.99 -22.54
C GLU A 497 -12.89 23.53 -22.32
N GLN A 498 -13.39 23.18 -21.12
CA GLN A 498 -13.84 21.81 -20.86
C GLN A 498 -15.07 21.42 -21.69
N LEU A 499 -16.05 22.34 -21.84
CA LEU A 499 -17.22 22.10 -22.69
C LEU A 499 -16.84 21.89 -24.15
N LYS A 500 -15.89 22.68 -24.67
CA LYS A 500 -15.36 22.49 -26.03
C LYS A 500 -14.71 21.12 -26.17
N GLN A 501 -13.86 20.71 -25.22
CA GLN A 501 -13.17 19.42 -25.30
C GLN A 501 -14.14 18.24 -25.29
N ILE A 502 -15.19 18.29 -24.47
CA ILE A 502 -16.23 17.25 -24.42
C ILE A 502 -16.93 17.11 -25.78
N GLN A 503 -17.29 18.23 -26.43
CA GLN A 503 -17.92 18.21 -27.75
C GLN A 503 -17.04 17.53 -28.81
N HIS A 504 -15.72 17.66 -28.74
CA HIS A 504 -14.80 17.00 -29.67
C HIS A 504 -14.64 15.51 -29.40
N SER A 505 -14.73 15.08 -28.14
CA SER A 505 -14.49 13.68 -27.74
C SER A 505 -15.61 12.71 -28.11
N GLY A 506 -16.83 13.20 -28.38
CA GLY A 506 -18.01 12.37 -28.70
C GLY A 506 -18.51 11.48 -27.54
N HIS A 507 -17.83 11.46 -26.39
CA HIS A 507 -18.22 10.69 -25.22
C HIS A 507 -19.20 11.47 -24.34
N HIS A 508 -20.49 11.29 -24.62
CA HIS A 508 -21.59 11.94 -23.92
C HIS A 508 -21.86 11.30 -22.54
N LYS A 509 -21.05 11.64 -21.52
CA LYS A 509 -21.32 11.38 -20.09
C LYS A 509 -22.32 12.38 -19.51
N ASP A 510 -23.33 12.78 -20.28
CA ASP A 510 -24.07 14.02 -20.03
C ASP A 510 -24.88 14.00 -18.74
N GLY A 511 -25.43 12.84 -18.35
CA GLY A 511 -26.17 12.68 -17.10
C GLY A 511 -25.31 12.53 -15.84
N GLN A 512 -24.00 12.33 -15.97
CA GLN A 512 -23.12 12.06 -14.83
C GLN A 512 -22.72 13.38 -14.15
N TYR A 513 -22.79 13.44 -12.82
CA TYR A 513 -22.64 14.69 -12.08
C TYR A 513 -21.19 15.14 -11.91
N LEU A 514 -20.45 14.55 -10.96
CA LEU A 514 -19.11 15.02 -10.61
C LEU A 514 -18.06 14.58 -11.64
N LEU A 515 -18.26 13.42 -12.27
CA LEU A 515 -17.37 12.88 -13.30
C LEU A 515 -17.84 13.13 -14.75
N GLY A 516 -18.90 13.92 -14.95
CA GLY A 516 -19.44 14.18 -16.29
C GLY A 516 -19.92 15.61 -16.53
N THR A 517 -20.66 15.79 -17.62
CA THR A 517 -21.04 17.10 -18.16
C THR A 517 -22.00 17.86 -17.25
N LEU A 518 -22.85 17.16 -16.49
CA LEU A 518 -23.83 17.80 -15.61
C LEU A 518 -23.15 18.70 -14.57
N GLY A 519 -22.04 18.28 -13.98
CA GLY A 519 -21.29 19.11 -13.03
C GLY A 519 -20.82 20.43 -13.65
N ILE A 520 -20.40 20.39 -14.92
CA ILE A 520 -19.91 21.56 -15.65
C ILE A 520 -21.05 22.53 -15.93
N TYR A 521 -22.24 22.02 -16.28
CA TYR A 521 -23.45 22.83 -16.43
C TYR A 521 -23.86 23.49 -15.10
N VAL A 522 -23.76 22.77 -13.98
CA VAL A 522 -24.03 23.35 -12.66
C VAL A 522 -23.08 24.51 -12.37
N ILE A 523 -21.77 24.33 -12.59
CA ILE A 523 -20.79 25.41 -12.40
C ILE A 523 -21.10 26.60 -13.31
N LYS A 524 -21.45 26.35 -14.58
CA LYS A 524 -21.80 27.42 -15.52
C LYS A 524 -23.00 28.24 -15.05
N ALA A 525 -24.07 27.57 -14.61
CA ALA A 525 -25.27 28.23 -14.10
C ALA A 525 -24.97 29.05 -12.84
N ILE A 526 -24.14 28.52 -11.93
CA ILE A 526 -23.68 29.25 -10.73
C ILE A 526 -22.86 30.48 -11.14
N LEU A 527 -21.90 30.34 -12.04
CA LEU A 527 -21.05 31.43 -12.51
C LEU A 527 -21.87 32.54 -13.15
N ASP A 528 -22.78 32.20 -14.06
CA ASP A 528 -23.65 33.18 -14.74
C ASP A 528 -24.55 33.90 -13.72
N TYR A 529 -25.10 33.18 -12.74
CA TYR A 529 -25.94 33.80 -11.71
C TYR A 529 -25.12 34.68 -10.74
N GLU A 530 -24.03 34.18 -10.18
CA GLU A 530 -23.29 34.91 -9.15
C GLU A 530 -22.58 36.15 -9.69
N ILE A 531 -22.10 36.10 -10.94
CA ILE A 531 -21.32 37.18 -11.56
C ILE A 531 -22.19 38.07 -12.43
N LYS A 532 -23.02 37.48 -13.30
CA LYS A 532 -23.83 38.23 -14.28
C LYS A 532 -25.26 38.48 -13.81
N LYS A 533 -25.64 37.96 -12.64
CA LYS A 533 -26.95 38.18 -11.98
C LYS A 533 -28.15 37.76 -12.84
N PHE A 534 -28.01 36.71 -13.65
CA PHE A 534 -29.13 36.11 -14.38
C PHE A 534 -29.15 34.58 -14.29
N VAL A 535 -30.34 34.00 -14.42
CA VAL A 535 -30.52 32.54 -14.50
C VAL A 535 -30.37 32.10 -15.95
N ASN A 536 -29.37 31.29 -16.26
CA ASN A 536 -29.13 30.79 -17.61
C ASN A 536 -30.14 29.69 -17.98
N THR A 537 -31.30 30.10 -18.51
CA THR A 537 -32.42 29.21 -18.84
C THR A 537 -32.01 28.10 -19.81
N THR A 538 -31.16 28.37 -20.79
CA THR A 538 -30.65 27.35 -21.72
C THR A 538 -29.90 26.23 -21.01
N ILE A 539 -29.07 26.56 -20.01
CA ILE A 539 -28.36 25.56 -19.20
C ILE A 539 -29.34 24.83 -18.28
N ILE A 540 -30.29 25.54 -17.68
CA ILE A 540 -31.32 24.94 -16.84
C ILE A 540 -32.16 23.93 -17.61
N ASP A 541 -32.57 24.24 -18.83
CA ASP A 541 -33.35 23.35 -19.68
C ASP A 541 -32.55 22.09 -20.05
N LYS A 542 -31.23 22.21 -20.25
CA LYS A 542 -30.34 21.04 -20.41
C LYS A 542 -30.29 20.19 -19.15
N VAL A 543 -30.15 20.78 -17.96
CA VAL A 543 -30.17 20.01 -16.71
C VAL A 543 -31.53 19.32 -16.54
N LYS A 544 -32.62 20.01 -16.86
CA LYS A 544 -33.98 19.47 -16.79
C LYS A 544 -34.18 18.28 -17.74
N SER A 545 -33.69 18.35 -18.98
CA SER A 545 -33.85 17.27 -19.95
C SER A 545 -33.11 15.99 -19.55
N LEU A 546 -32.00 16.11 -18.80
CA LEU A 546 -31.26 14.96 -18.27
C LEU A 546 -32.06 14.12 -17.26
N ALA A 547 -33.12 14.66 -16.66
CA ALA A 547 -33.98 13.90 -15.76
C ALA A 547 -34.61 12.68 -16.47
N GLU A 548 -34.94 12.79 -17.76
CA GLU A 548 -35.48 11.67 -18.53
C GLU A 548 -34.40 10.62 -18.83
N VAL A 549 -33.18 11.07 -19.15
CA VAL A 549 -32.03 10.20 -19.44
C VAL A 549 -31.68 9.34 -18.24
N ILE A 550 -31.56 9.93 -17.05
CA ILE A 550 -31.16 9.19 -15.84
C ILE A 550 -32.29 8.30 -15.30
N CYS A 551 -33.55 8.61 -15.62
CA CYS A 551 -34.71 7.78 -15.26
C CYS A 551 -34.92 6.61 -16.22
N ALA A 552 -34.14 6.49 -17.30
CA ALA A 552 -34.20 5.36 -18.21
C ALA A 552 -33.87 4.05 -17.46
N LYS A 553 -34.53 2.97 -17.86
CA LYS A 553 -34.46 1.66 -17.17
C LYS A 553 -33.06 1.03 -17.22
N ASP A 554 -32.32 1.34 -18.27
CA ASP A 554 -30.97 0.86 -18.60
C ASP A 554 -29.88 1.92 -18.33
N TYR A 555 -30.22 3.01 -17.63
CA TYR A 555 -29.23 4.01 -17.24
C TYR A 555 -28.18 3.39 -16.29
N LEU A 556 -26.94 3.27 -16.77
CA LEU A 556 -25.76 2.80 -16.03
C LEU A 556 -26.04 1.56 -15.15
N PRO A 557 -26.23 0.36 -15.74
CA PRO A 557 -26.69 -0.82 -15.01
C PRO A 557 -25.83 -1.21 -13.79
N ASN A 558 -24.55 -0.80 -13.77
CA ASN A 558 -23.60 -1.04 -12.67
C ASN A 558 -23.16 0.23 -11.96
N GLY A 559 -24.08 1.16 -11.71
CA GLY A 559 -23.76 2.39 -10.97
C GLY A 559 -24.83 3.46 -11.02
N ALA A 560 -26.07 3.07 -11.26
CA ALA A 560 -27.13 3.99 -11.66
C ALA A 560 -27.52 5.00 -10.57
N ASP A 561 -27.17 4.77 -9.31
CA ASP A 561 -27.76 5.47 -8.19
C ASP A 561 -26.78 6.29 -7.33
N GLU A 562 -25.46 6.06 -7.42
CA GLU A 562 -24.48 6.74 -6.55
C GLU A 562 -24.23 8.23 -6.89
N ILE A 563 -23.36 8.91 -6.13
CA ILE A 563 -23.22 10.38 -6.21
C ILE A 563 -22.39 10.85 -7.39
N LEU A 564 -21.33 10.14 -7.79
CA LEU A 564 -20.38 10.68 -8.77
C LEU A 564 -20.97 10.71 -10.19
N VAL A 565 -21.66 9.63 -10.57
CA VAL A 565 -22.18 9.36 -11.91
C VAL A 565 -23.67 8.98 -11.91
N GLY A 566 -24.23 8.57 -10.79
CA GLY A 566 -25.60 8.08 -10.69
C GLY A 566 -26.68 9.15 -10.41
N ARG A 567 -27.91 8.66 -10.18
CA ARG A 567 -29.11 9.46 -9.91
C ARG A 567 -29.01 10.30 -8.63
N ALA A 568 -28.32 9.83 -7.58
CA ALA A 568 -28.07 10.67 -6.41
C ALA A 568 -27.20 11.88 -6.77
N GLY A 569 -26.26 11.73 -7.71
CA GLY A 569 -25.50 12.85 -8.27
C GLY A 569 -26.40 13.89 -8.92
N PHE A 570 -27.42 13.48 -9.67
CA PHE A 570 -28.41 14.43 -10.21
C PHE A 570 -29.19 15.16 -9.11
N LEU A 571 -29.60 14.45 -8.05
CA LEU A 571 -30.25 15.09 -6.91
C LEU A 571 -29.33 16.12 -6.23
N ALA A 572 -28.04 15.81 -6.09
CA ALA A 572 -27.03 16.74 -5.58
C ALA A 572 -26.88 17.98 -6.48
N ALA A 573 -26.91 17.79 -7.80
CA ALA A 573 -26.88 18.87 -8.79
C ALA A 573 -28.08 19.82 -8.63
N VAL A 574 -29.29 19.27 -8.54
CA VAL A 574 -30.53 20.05 -8.35
C VAL A 574 -30.49 20.81 -7.03
N LEU A 575 -30.08 20.15 -5.95
CA LEU A 575 -29.99 20.78 -4.63
C LEU A 575 -28.98 21.93 -4.63
N THR A 576 -27.80 21.72 -5.23
CA THR A 576 -26.78 22.76 -5.40
C THR A 576 -27.33 23.96 -6.15
N LEU A 577 -28.01 23.74 -7.28
CA LEU A 577 -28.62 24.82 -8.05
C LEU A 577 -29.68 25.58 -7.24
N ARG A 578 -30.61 24.88 -6.59
CA ARG A 578 -31.66 25.51 -5.76
C ARG A 578 -31.06 26.38 -4.66
N MET A 579 -30.01 25.90 -4.01
CA MET A 579 -29.37 26.63 -2.91
C MET A 579 -28.54 27.83 -3.37
N ARG A 580 -27.90 27.75 -4.55
CA ARG A 580 -27.00 28.80 -5.04
C ARG A 580 -27.70 29.87 -5.87
N LEU A 581 -28.78 29.51 -6.56
CA LEU A 581 -29.55 30.44 -7.36
C LEU A 581 -30.80 30.95 -6.63
N HIS A 582 -31.13 30.38 -5.46
CA HIS A 582 -32.32 30.73 -4.67
C HIS A 582 -33.65 30.63 -5.44
N HIS A 583 -33.71 29.75 -6.43
CA HIS A 583 -34.87 29.52 -7.28
C HIS A 583 -35.22 28.02 -7.37
N GLU A 584 -36.52 27.71 -7.48
CA GLU A 584 -36.95 26.38 -7.90
C GLU A 584 -36.73 26.23 -9.42
N ILE A 585 -35.54 25.77 -9.76
CA ILE A 585 -35.06 25.66 -11.16
C ILE A 585 -35.64 24.42 -11.86
N ILE A 586 -35.75 23.31 -11.14
CA ILE A 586 -36.36 22.06 -11.59
C ILE A 586 -37.52 21.76 -10.66
N SER A 587 -38.70 21.51 -11.21
CA SER A 587 -39.91 21.32 -10.40
C SER A 587 -39.86 20.02 -9.61
N ASN A 588 -40.50 20.02 -8.44
CA ASN A 588 -40.60 18.84 -7.58
C ASN A 588 -41.15 17.58 -8.28
N SER A 589 -41.94 17.73 -9.36
CA SER A 589 -42.41 16.57 -10.16
C SER A 589 -41.26 15.78 -10.81
N TYR A 590 -40.25 16.45 -11.36
CA TYR A 590 -39.08 15.79 -11.94
C TYR A 590 -38.19 15.19 -10.85
N VAL A 591 -38.00 15.93 -9.76
CA VAL A 591 -37.20 15.44 -8.61
C VAL A 591 -37.83 14.18 -8.01
N LYS A 592 -39.16 14.17 -7.83
CA LYS A 592 -39.91 13.00 -7.35
C LYS A 592 -39.73 11.78 -8.26
N LYS A 593 -39.76 11.98 -9.58
CA LYS A 593 -39.53 10.90 -10.56
C LYS A 593 -38.16 10.24 -10.36
N VAL A 594 -37.11 11.03 -10.15
CA VAL A 594 -35.75 10.52 -9.89
C VAL A 594 -35.67 9.79 -8.54
N ILE A 595 -36.29 10.36 -7.49
CA ILE A 595 -36.38 9.73 -6.17
C ILE A 595 -37.04 8.35 -6.27
N ASP A 596 -38.15 8.25 -7.00
CA ASP A 596 -38.87 6.99 -7.18
C ASP A 596 -38.04 5.95 -7.94
N CYS A 597 -37.26 6.36 -8.94
CA CYS A 597 -36.30 5.48 -9.59
C CYS A 597 -35.26 4.93 -8.59
N ILE A 598 -34.68 5.77 -7.74
CA ILE A 598 -33.67 5.36 -6.74
C ILE A 598 -34.28 4.39 -5.71
N ILE A 599 -35.46 4.69 -5.18
CA ILE A 599 -36.14 3.84 -4.19
C ILE A 599 -36.50 2.48 -4.81
N ASN A 600 -37.08 2.47 -6.01
CA ASN A 600 -37.47 1.24 -6.68
C ASN A 600 -36.26 0.38 -7.08
N SER A 601 -35.18 1.02 -7.55
CA SER A 601 -33.90 0.37 -7.83
C SER A 601 -33.37 -0.32 -6.57
N GLY A 602 -33.29 0.42 -5.46
CA GLY A 602 -32.77 -0.09 -4.19
C GLY A 602 -33.58 -1.25 -3.62
N ARG A 603 -34.92 -1.17 -3.66
CA ARG A 603 -35.80 -2.26 -3.23
C ARG A 603 -35.64 -3.51 -4.09
N CYS A 604 -35.60 -3.34 -5.41
CA CYS A 604 -35.43 -4.45 -6.35
C CYS A 604 -34.10 -5.16 -6.11
N TYR A 605 -33.02 -4.39 -5.97
CA TYR A 605 -31.69 -4.92 -5.73
C TYR A 605 -31.59 -5.64 -4.38
N ALA A 606 -32.06 -5.01 -3.30
CA ALA A 606 -32.08 -5.60 -1.96
C ALA A 606 -32.85 -6.92 -1.93
N LYS A 607 -34.04 -6.98 -2.55
CA LYS A 607 -34.84 -8.21 -2.63
C LYS A 607 -34.13 -9.30 -3.42
N ARG A 608 -33.52 -8.96 -4.56
CA ARG A 608 -32.80 -9.92 -5.43
C ARG A 608 -31.60 -10.54 -4.73
N HIS A 609 -30.86 -9.75 -3.95
CA HIS A 609 -29.63 -10.19 -3.28
C HIS A 609 -29.87 -10.61 -1.81
N ARG A 610 -31.13 -10.61 -1.36
CA ARG A 610 -31.51 -10.94 0.03
C ARG A 610 -30.73 -10.08 1.05
N SER A 611 -30.61 -8.80 0.75
CA SER A 611 -29.93 -7.84 1.63
C SER A 611 -30.59 -7.80 3.01
N ARG A 612 -29.80 -7.47 4.03
CA ARG A 612 -30.28 -7.26 5.40
C ARG A 612 -31.12 -5.98 5.55
N THR A 613 -31.06 -5.09 4.57
CA THR A 613 -31.78 -3.81 4.55
C THR A 613 -32.78 -3.74 3.41
N PRO A 614 -33.84 -2.94 3.54
CA PRO A 614 -34.83 -2.79 2.47
C PRO A 614 -34.30 -2.02 1.26
N LEU A 615 -33.23 -1.22 1.42
CA LEU A 615 -32.53 -0.54 0.33
C LEU A 615 -31.07 -0.99 0.30
N MET A 616 -30.59 -1.40 -0.86
CA MET A 616 -29.19 -1.70 -1.13
C MET A 616 -28.87 -1.43 -2.59
N TYR A 617 -27.61 -1.08 -2.88
CA TYR A 617 -27.15 -0.67 -4.19
C TYR A 617 -25.76 -1.25 -4.47
N GLN A 618 -25.37 -1.25 -5.74
CA GLN A 618 -24.01 -1.62 -6.14
C GLN A 618 -23.44 -0.59 -7.12
N TYR A 619 -22.11 -0.50 -7.11
CA TYR A 619 -21.33 0.17 -8.13
C TYR A 619 -20.17 -0.75 -8.52
N TYR A 620 -20.03 -1.05 -9.82
CA TYR A 620 -19.05 -2.02 -10.32
C TYR A 620 -19.02 -3.36 -9.56
N ASN A 621 -20.20 -3.96 -9.35
CA ASN A 621 -20.40 -5.23 -8.63
C ASN A 621 -19.95 -5.24 -7.16
N VAL A 622 -19.81 -4.07 -6.54
CA VAL A 622 -19.49 -3.94 -5.12
C VAL A 622 -20.59 -3.16 -4.42
N GLU A 623 -21.07 -3.70 -3.30
CA GLU A 623 -22.01 -3.01 -2.40
C GLU A 623 -21.25 -1.99 -1.54
N TYR A 624 -20.86 -0.88 -2.14
CA TYR A 624 -20.19 0.21 -1.44
C TYR A 624 -21.11 0.88 -0.42
N LEU A 625 -20.53 1.25 0.72
CA LEU A 625 -21.25 1.89 1.82
C LEU A 625 -20.96 3.39 1.91
N GLY A 626 -19.77 3.84 1.48
CA GLY A 626 -19.32 5.22 1.64
C GLY A 626 -20.10 6.27 0.84
N ALA A 627 -19.75 7.55 1.02
CA ALA A 627 -20.54 8.66 0.46
C ALA A 627 -20.35 8.89 -1.05
N ALA A 628 -19.23 8.46 -1.65
CA ALA A 628 -19.00 8.67 -3.08
C ALA A 628 -19.79 7.67 -3.94
N HIS A 629 -19.48 6.39 -3.76
CA HIS A 629 -19.97 5.30 -4.62
C HIS A 629 -21.07 4.44 -3.99
N GLY A 630 -21.50 4.80 -2.78
CA GLY A 630 -22.20 3.87 -1.92
C GLY A 630 -23.46 4.40 -1.27
N LEU A 631 -24.00 3.54 -0.42
CA LEU A 631 -25.28 3.71 0.25
C LEU A 631 -25.40 5.04 1.00
N MET A 632 -24.34 5.52 1.66
CA MET A 632 -24.41 6.75 2.44
C MET A 632 -24.72 7.99 1.59
N GLY A 633 -24.10 8.11 0.42
CA GLY A 633 -24.33 9.25 -0.47
C GLY A 633 -25.75 9.24 -1.04
N ILE A 634 -26.26 8.05 -1.36
CA ILE A 634 -27.61 7.86 -1.87
C ILE A 634 -28.65 8.27 -0.81
N LEU A 635 -28.50 7.77 0.42
CA LEU A 635 -29.40 8.12 1.53
C LEU A 635 -29.33 9.60 1.87
N GLN A 636 -28.14 10.21 1.83
CA GLN A 636 -27.96 11.65 2.08
C GLN A 636 -28.81 12.48 1.09
N MET A 637 -28.77 12.11 -0.19
CA MET A 637 -29.52 12.83 -1.22
C MET A 637 -31.03 12.57 -1.14
N LEU A 638 -31.47 11.33 -0.87
CA LEU A 638 -32.88 11.04 -0.65
C LEU A 638 -33.47 11.86 0.52
N LEU A 639 -32.78 11.90 1.66
CA LEU A 639 -33.23 12.63 2.85
C LEU A 639 -33.20 14.16 2.67
N SER A 640 -32.34 14.67 1.78
CA SER A 640 -32.32 16.11 1.47
C SER A 640 -33.60 16.60 0.77
N PHE A 641 -34.41 15.68 0.25
CA PHE A 641 -35.73 15.92 -0.33
C PHE A 641 -36.83 15.23 0.49
N HIS A 642 -36.73 15.26 1.82
CA HIS A 642 -37.63 14.52 2.71
C HIS A 642 -39.13 14.74 2.46
N ASP A 643 -39.53 15.95 2.05
CA ASP A 643 -40.91 16.35 1.75
C ASP A 643 -41.51 15.62 0.54
N LEU A 644 -40.65 15.02 -0.29
CA LEU A 644 -41.03 14.28 -1.49
C LEU A 644 -41.04 12.77 -1.25
N LEU A 645 -40.71 12.29 -0.06
CA LEU A 645 -40.73 10.85 0.26
C LEU A 645 -42.08 10.44 0.83
N ASP A 646 -42.62 9.31 0.34
CA ASP A 646 -43.79 8.71 0.97
C ASP A 646 -43.42 7.98 2.27
N GLY A 647 -44.44 7.67 3.09
CA GLY A 647 -44.23 7.03 4.38
C GLY A 647 -43.56 5.65 4.31
N THR A 648 -43.67 4.93 3.18
CA THR A 648 -43.00 3.64 3.01
C THR A 648 -41.54 3.83 2.68
N ALA A 649 -41.21 4.74 1.77
CA ALA A 649 -39.83 5.11 1.46
C ALA A 649 -39.09 5.63 2.71
N LEU A 650 -39.75 6.44 3.53
CA LEU A 650 -39.19 6.91 4.81
C LEU A 650 -38.86 5.75 5.75
N ARG A 651 -39.77 4.78 5.94
CA ARG A 651 -39.52 3.60 6.78
C ARG A 651 -38.36 2.75 6.26
N ASP A 652 -38.24 2.60 4.94
CA ASP A 652 -37.15 1.84 4.33
C ASP A 652 -35.80 2.53 4.55
N ILE A 653 -35.76 3.85 4.36
CA ILE A 653 -34.57 4.67 4.65
C ILE A 653 -34.20 4.56 6.12
N GLU A 654 -35.15 4.72 7.04
CA GLU A 654 -34.88 4.62 8.49
C GLU A 654 -34.35 3.23 8.88
N SER A 655 -34.94 2.16 8.36
CA SER A 655 -34.47 0.79 8.64
C SER A 655 -33.06 0.56 8.09
N THR A 656 -32.75 1.15 6.95
CA THR A 656 -31.41 1.07 6.34
C THR A 656 -30.38 1.88 7.13
N LEU A 657 -30.76 3.06 7.64
CA LEU A 657 -29.94 3.87 8.54
C LEU A 657 -29.63 3.12 9.85
N ASP A 658 -30.63 2.43 10.41
CA ASP A 658 -30.46 1.67 11.64
C ASP A 658 -29.47 0.52 11.48
N TRP A 659 -29.47 -0.13 10.33
CA TRP A 659 -28.44 -1.11 10.00
C TRP A 659 -27.06 -0.47 9.81
N LEU A 660 -26.94 0.72 9.21
CA LEU A 660 -25.66 1.42 9.15
C LEU A 660 -25.11 1.70 10.57
N LEU A 661 -25.98 2.05 11.52
CA LEU A 661 -25.59 2.23 12.92
C LEU A 661 -25.15 0.91 13.59
N GLU A 662 -25.78 -0.22 13.26
CA GLU A 662 -25.40 -1.56 13.76
C GLU A 662 -23.97 -1.93 13.34
N ILE A 663 -23.57 -1.59 12.11
CA ILE A 663 -22.25 -1.97 11.56
C ILE A 663 -21.13 -0.98 11.88
N GLN A 664 -21.43 0.16 12.53
CA GLN A 664 -20.40 1.11 12.94
C GLN A 664 -19.37 0.40 13.82
N SER A 665 -18.10 0.45 13.44
CA SER A 665 -17.04 -0.23 14.18
C SER A 665 -16.83 0.43 15.55
N LYS A 666 -16.25 -0.32 16.50
CA LYS A 666 -16.10 0.13 17.90
C LYS A 666 -15.36 1.46 18.06
N ASN A 667 -14.42 1.75 17.16
CA ASN A 667 -13.68 3.00 17.11
C ASN A 667 -14.43 4.16 16.43
N GLY A 668 -15.64 3.93 15.90
CA GLY A 668 -16.46 4.93 15.23
C GLY A 668 -16.39 4.93 13.71
N ASN A 669 -15.55 4.09 13.08
CA ASN A 669 -15.46 4.02 11.62
C ASN A 669 -16.63 3.28 10.97
N PHE A 670 -16.67 3.32 9.64
CA PHE A 670 -17.57 2.54 8.81
C PHE A 670 -16.79 1.79 7.73
N PRO A 671 -17.18 0.55 7.40
CA PRO A 671 -16.51 -0.22 6.37
C PRO A 671 -16.77 0.39 4.98
N PRO A 672 -15.82 0.23 4.02
CA PRO A 672 -15.99 0.75 2.66
C PRO A 672 -17.11 0.07 1.87
N SER A 673 -17.33 -1.22 2.12
CA SER A 673 -18.32 -2.07 1.44
C SER A 673 -18.89 -3.12 2.40
N VAL A 674 -19.97 -3.79 1.98
CA VAL A 674 -20.62 -4.86 2.75
C VAL A 674 -19.66 -6.02 3.04
N GLU A 675 -18.84 -6.40 2.07
CA GLU A 675 -17.87 -7.50 2.21
C GLU A 675 -16.77 -7.22 3.27
N GLU A 676 -16.60 -5.95 3.63
CA GLU A 676 -15.58 -5.51 4.59
C GLU A 676 -16.11 -5.32 6.01
N ILE A 677 -17.39 -5.61 6.26
CA ILE A 677 -17.96 -5.51 7.61
C ILE A 677 -17.22 -6.47 8.55
N GLY A 678 -16.72 -5.93 9.66
CA GLY A 678 -15.99 -6.68 10.68
C GLY A 678 -14.48 -6.83 10.42
N ILE A 679 -13.97 -6.37 9.27
CA ILE A 679 -12.52 -6.36 9.00
C ILE A 679 -11.86 -5.21 9.76
N ASN A 680 -10.98 -5.54 10.70
CA ASN A 680 -10.16 -4.55 11.39
C ASN A 680 -8.91 -4.24 10.54
N ARG A 681 -8.85 -3.02 9.98
CA ARG A 681 -7.69 -2.55 9.19
C ARG A 681 -6.65 -1.81 10.04
N GLU A 682 -6.87 -1.65 11.35
CA GLU A 682 -6.00 -0.94 12.29
C GLU A 682 -5.48 0.40 11.75
N SER A 683 -4.19 0.51 11.45
CA SER A 683 -3.58 1.75 10.95
C SER A 683 -3.80 2.01 9.45
N ASN A 684 -4.47 1.08 8.74
CA ASN A 684 -4.82 1.14 7.33
C ASN A 684 -6.30 1.39 7.06
N GLU A 685 -7.05 1.83 8.06
CA GLU A 685 -8.45 2.21 7.92
C GLU A 685 -8.65 3.36 6.92
N LEU A 686 -9.75 3.30 6.17
CA LEU A 686 -10.19 4.38 5.30
C LEU A 686 -11.04 5.35 6.13
N LEU A 687 -10.54 6.59 6.29
CA LEU A 687 -11.20 7.68 7.01
C LEU A 687 -11.52 8.83 6.04
N HIS A 688 -12.04 8.46 4.88
CA HIS A 688 -12.20 9.35 3.74
C HIS A 688 -13.66 9.79 3.62
N TRP A 689 -13.91 10.90 2.93
CA TRP A 689 -15.27 11.25 2.56
C TRP A 689 -15.86 10.16 1.63
N CYS A 690 -15.09 9.69 0.65
CA CYS A 690 -15.55 8.63 -0.24
C CYS A 690 -15.85 7.30 0.46
N HIS A 691 -15.05 6.94 1.48
CA HIS A 691 -15.15 5.68 2.20
C HIS A 691 -14.74 5.85 3.67
N GLY A 692 -15.70 5.67 4.59
CA GLY A 692 -15.47 5.64 6.04
C GLY A 692 -16.14 6.78 6.82
N ALA A 693 -15.60 7.02 8.01
CA ALA A 693 -16.14 7.94 9.03
C ALA A 693 -16.49 9.34 8.49
N THR A 694 -15.62 9.93 7.69
CA THR A 694 -15.79 11.31 7.20
C THR A 694 -17.06 11.45 6.34
N GLY A 695 -17.30 10.53 5.41
CA GLY A 695 -18.54 10.52 4.62
C GLY A 695 -19.77 10.20 5.48
N ALA A 696 -19.63 9.31 6.46
CA ALA A 696 -20.71 8.96 7.36
C ALA A 696 -21.23 10.15 8.18
N VAL A 697 -20.33 11.04 8.65
CA VAL A 697 -20.74 12.26 9.38
C VAL A 697 -21.72 13.10 8.57
N HIS A 698 -21.51 13.24 7.26
CA HIS A 698 -22.40 14.03 6.39
C HIS A 698 -23.81 13.43 6.36
N LEU A 699 -23.91 12.11 6.18
CA LEU A 699 -25.19 11.41 6.25
C LEU A 699 -25.85 11.57 7.62
N MET A 700 -25.10 11.42 8.72
CA MET A 700 -25.65 11.51 10.06
C MET A 700 -26.19 12.90 10.39
N ILE A 701 -25.54 13.97 9.89
CA ILE A 701 -26.05 15.35 9.97
C ILE A 701 -27.41 15.44 9.26
N VAL A 702 -27.50 14.97 8.02
CA VAL A 702 -28.76 15.01 7.25
C VAL A 702 -29.85 14.16 7.89
N ALA A 703 -29.52 12.95 8.34
CA ALA A 703 -30.44 12.07 9.04
C ALA A 703 -30.99 12.71 10.32
N TYR A 704 -30.14 13.41 11.09
CA TYR A 704 -30.60 14.17 12.24
C TYR A 704 -31.49 15.34 11.83
N LEU A 705 -31.13 16.11 10.81
CA LEU A 705 -31.94 17.24 10.35
C LEU A 705 -33.34 16.79 9.92
N SER A 706 -33.45 15.66 9.20
CA SER A 706 -34.73 15.13 8.72
C SER A 706 -35.57 14.43 9.80
N THR A 707 -34.95 13.74 10.76
CA THR A 707 -35.67 12.88 11.73
C THR A 707 -35.70 13.41 13.16
N LYS A 708 -34.80 14.36 13.48
CA LYS A 708 -34.51 14.88 14.83
C LYS A 708 -34.13 13.80 15.86
N LYS A 709 -33.72 12.61 15.43
CA LYS A 709 -33.34 11.50 16.32
C LYS A 709 -31.88 11.61 16.79
N ALA A 710 -31.67 11.74 18.10
CA ALA A 710 -30.35 11.94 18.71
C ALA A 710 -29.30 10.85 18.42
N LYS A 711 -29.72 9.61 18.09
CA LYS A 711 -28.81 8.50 17.76
C LYS A 711 -27.85 8.81 16.61
N PHE A 712 -28.27 9.64 15.66
CA PHE A 712 -27.43 10.06 14.54
C PHE A 712 -26.32 11.03 14.98
N LEU A 713 -26.61 11.91 15.94
CA LEU A 713 -25.57 12.76 16.55
C LEU A 713 -24.53 11.90 17.27
N VAL A 714 -24.95 10.90 18.04
CA VAL A 714 -24.04 9.99 18.76
C VAL A 714 -23.11 9.26 17.79
N ALA A 715 -23.65 8.76 16.68
CA ALA A 715 -22.86 8.08 15.65
C ALA A 715 -21.85 9.02 14.97
N ALA A 716 -22.28 10.26 14.67
CA ALA A 716 -21.42 11.29 14.11
C ALA A 716 -20.28 11.67 15.07
N GLU A 717 -20.56 11.84 16.37
CA GLU A 717 -19.54 12.20 17.36
C GLU A 717 -18.46 11.12 17.49
N LYS A 718 -18.84 9.83 17.50
CA LYS A 718 -17.86 8.72 17.45
C LYS A 718 -16.98 8.77 16.22
N ALA A 719 -17.57 9.03 15.05
CA ALA A 719 -16.82 9.17 13.80
C ALA A 719 -15.88 10.40 13.85
N LEU A 720 -16.33 11.52 14.41
CA LEU A 720 -15.53 12.74 14.57
C LEU A 720 -14.36 12.56 15.54
N ASP A 721 -14.55 11.84 16.64
CA ASP A 721 -13.47 11.52 17.57
C ASP A 721 -12.36 10.72 16.87
N LEU A 722 -12.73 9.76 16.02
CA LEU A 722 -11.77 9.00 15.21
C LEU A 722 -11.09 9.85 14.14
N ILE A 723 -11.83 10.73 13.46
CA ILE A 723 -11.25 11.69 12.50
C ILE A 723 -10.28 12.63 13.22
N TRP A 724 -10.55 13.01 14.48
CA TRP A 724 -9.64 13.87 15.23
C TRP A 724 -8.35 13.14 15.57
N GLU A 725 -8.44 11.86 15.95
CA GLU A 725 -7.26 11.03 16.26
C GLU A 725 -6.43 10.72 15.01
N ARG A 726 -7.07 10.38 13.88
CA ARG A 726 -6.44 9.71 12.73
C ARG A 726 -6.74 10.34 11.37
N GLY A 727 -7.37 11.50 11.32
CA GLY A 727 -7.79 12.19 10.09
C GLY A 727 -6.68 13.00 9.40
N VAL A 728 -5.45 13.03 9.95
CA VAL A 728 -4.32 13.69 9.29
C VAL A 728 -3.74 12.77 8.21
N LEU A 729 -4.49 12.62 7.12
CA LEU A 729 -4.24 11.60 6.11
C LEU A 729 -2.95 11.85 5.33
N ARG A 730 -2.14 10.80 5.19
CA ARG A 730 -0.96 10.82 4.31
C ARG A 730 -1.31 10.96 2.84
N LYS A 731 -2.59 10.80 2.47
CA LYS A 731 -3.01 10.80 1.07
C LYS A 731 -3.04 12.21 0.45
N GLY A 732 -3.08 13.27 1.26
CA GLY A 732 -2.94 14.63 0.76
C GLY A 732 -3.89 15.63 1.40
N PRO A 733 -3.91 16.87 0.89
CA PRO A 733 -4.70 17.96 1.45
C PRO A 733 -6.17 17.98 1.03
N GLY A 734 -6.57 17.27 -0.05
CA GLY A 734 -7.89 17.41 -0.68
C GLY A 734 -9.11 16.98 0.14
N ILE A 735 -10.29 17.09 -0.46
CA ILE A 735 -11.58 16.90 0.22
C ILE A 735 -12.17 15.50 0.11
N CYS A 736 -11.84 14.72 -0.93
CA CYS A 736 -12.39 13.37 -1.08
C CYS A 736 -11.78 12.37 -0.08
N HIS A 737 -10.46 12.44 0.08
CA HIS A 737 -9.69 11.49 0.87
C HIS A 737 -8.42 12.13 1.42
N GLY A 738 -8.51 13.42 1.77
CA GLY A 738 -7.43 14.19 2.38
C GLY A 738 -7.88 14.92 3.65
N VAL A 739 -6.97 15.73 4.19
CA VAL A 739 -7.16 16.44 5.47
C VAL A 739 -8.33 17.42 5.39
N ALA A 740 -8.50 18.18 4.30
CA ALA A 740 -9.62 19.12 4.19
C ALA A 740 -10.98 18.41 4.25
N GLY A 741 -11.08 17.17 3.76
CA GLY A 741 -12.31 16.37 3.87
C GLY A 741 -12.70 16.09 5.32
N GLY A 742 -11.73 15.69 6.15
CA GLY A 742 -11.92 15.54 7.59
C GLY A 742 -12.25 16.86 8.27
N GLY A 743 -11.62 17.96 7.83
CA GLY A 743 -11.90 19.32 8.29
C GLY A 743 -13.35 19.73 8.04
N TYR A 744 -13.90 19.40 6.86
CA TYR A 744 -15.30 19.65 6.53
C TYR A 744 -16.27 18.90 7.45
N ALA A 745 -15.97 17.65 7.82
CA ALA A 745 -16.81 16.91 8.77
C ALA A 745 -16.97 17.66 10.10
N PHE A 746 -15.87 18.20 10.64
CA PHE A 746 -15.92 19.04 11.84
C PHE A 746 -16.68 20.34 11.62
N LEU A 747 -16.43 21.02 10.50
CA LEU A 747 -17.01 22.32 10.19
C LEU A 747 -18.53 22.25 10.03
N LEU A 748 -19.02 21.24 9.30
CA LEU A 748 -20.45 21.02 9.08
C LEU A 748 -21.15 20.57 10.37
N TYR A 749 -20.48 19.75 11.19
CA TYR A 749 -21.03 19.35 12.50
C TYR A 749 -21.05 20.51 13.49
N TYR A 750 -20.06 21.41 13.45
CA TYR A 750 -20.10 22.68 14.18
C TYR A 750 -21.29 23.53 13.73
N ARG A 751 -21.49 23.69 12.41
CA ARG A 751 -22.61 24.46 11.88
C ARG A 751 -23.96 23.94 12.39
N LEU A 752 -24.11 22.62 12.50
CA LEU A 752 -25.30 22.00 13.09
C LEU A 752 -25.46 22.28 14.59
N THR A 753 -24.38 22.08 15.36
CA THR A 753 -24.47 21.93 16.83
C THR A 753 -24.03 23.16 17.62
N GLN A 754 -23.33 24.09 16.97
CA GLN A 754 -22.65 25.25 17.58
C GLN A 754 -21.65 24.89 18.70
N LYS A 755 -21.22 23.63 18.78
CA LYS A 755 -20.22 23.16 19.75
C LYS A 755 -18.82 23.62 19.33
N ALA A 756 -18.30 24.64 20.01
CA ALA A 756 -17.05 25.33 19.66
C ALA A 756 -15.82 24.41 19.44
N LYS A 757 -15.73 23.26 20.13
CA LYS A 757 -14.63 22.31 19.96
C LYS A 757 -14.45 21.85 18.50
N TYR A 758 -15.55 21.64 17.77
CA TYR A 758 -15.48 21.16 16.40
C TYR A 758 -15.04 22.27 15.44
N PHE A 759 -15.37 23.53 15.72
CA PHE A 759 -14.81 24.64 14.94
C PHE A 759 -13.29 24.74 15.13
N LYS A 760 -12.81 24.61 16.38
CA LYS A 760 -11.37 24.56 16.67
C LYS A 760 -10.68 23.42 15.93
N TYR A 761 -11.29 22.23 15.87
CA TYR A 761 -10.74 21.10 15.11
C TYR A 761 -10.70 21.38 13.60
N ALA A 762 -11.71 22.02 13.02
CA ALA A 762 -11.69 22.45 11.62
C ALA A 762 -10.54 23.45 11.37
N GLN A 763 -10.33 24.43 12.26
CA GLN A 763 -9.21 25.37 12.17
C GLN A 763 -7.86 24.65 12.25
N CYS A 764 -7.68 23.72 13.19
CA CYS A 764 -6.51 22.87 13.29
C CYS A 764 -6.23 22.13 11.96
N PHE A 765 -7.26 21.52 11.36
CA PHE A 765 -7.14 20.80 10.10
C PHE A 765 -6.81 21.72 8.92
N ALA A 766 -7.33 22.95 8.89
CA ALA A 766 -6.96 23.96 7.89
C ALA A 766 -5.46 24.26 7.96
N ARG A 767 -4.94 24.45 9.17
CA ARG A 767 -3.52 24.73 9.38
C ARG A 767 -2.62 23.54 9.04
N ILE A 768 -3.03 22.32 9.38
CA ILE A 768 -2.29 21.11 9.00
C ILE A 768 -2.23 20.98 7.48
N ALA A 769 -3.34 21.19 6.78
CA ALA A 769 -3.39 21.03 5.33
C ALA A 769 -2.55 22.07 4.57
N CYS A 770 -2.37 23.28 5.14
CA CYS A 770 -1.49 24.33 4.62
C CYS A 770 0.00 24.17 5.02
N ASP A 771 0.30 23.37 6.05
CA ASP A 771 1.68 23.23 6.55
C ASP A 771 2.62 22.64 5.49
N GLN A 772 3.76 23.31 5.28
CA GLN A 772 4.73 22.89 4.26
C GLN A 772 5.36 21.53 4.56
N ASN A 773 5.56 21.17 5.84
CA ASN A 773 6.09 19.84 6.18
C ASN A 773 5.04 18.77 5.87
N PHE A 774 3.78 19.00 6.23
CA PHE A 774 2.69 18.10 5.85
C PHE A 774 2.64 17.92 4.33
N ARG A 775 2.56 19.01 3.55
CA ARG A 775 2.50 18.95 2.08
C ARG A 775 3.72 18.25 1.46
N LYS A 776 4.90 18.39 2.07
CA LYS A 776 6.14 17.71 1.63
C LYS A 776 6.14 16.21 1.87
N TYR A 777 5.57 15.74 2.99
CA TYR A 777 5.58 14.32 3.35
C TYR A 777 4.32 13.56 2.96
N ALA A 778 3.21 14.26 2.73
CA ALA A 778 2.01 13.68 2.17
C ALA A 778 2.24 13.21 0.72
N ARG A 779 1.38 12.31 0.24
CA ARG A 779 1.38 11.90 -1.16
C ARG A 779 0.89 13.07 -2.01
N MET A 780 1.51 13.23 -3.18
CA MET A 780 1.00 14.12 -4.21
C MET A 780 -0.25 13.46 -4.81
N PRO A 781 -1.40 14.16 -4.88
CA PRO A 781 -2.59 13.67 -5.58
C PRO A 781 -2.32 13.45 -7.08
N ASP A 782 -3.07 12.57 -7.71
CA ASP A 782 -2.95 12.30 -9.15
C ASP A 782 -3.34 13.55 -9.98
N SER A 783 -4.30 14.33 -9.48
CA SER A 783 -4.64 15.66 -10.00
C SER A 783 -4.40 16.74 -8.94
N PRO A 784 -3.19 17.31 -8.83
CA PRO A 784 -2.77 18.17 -7.72
C PRO A 784 -3.60 19.44 -7.51
N CYS A 785 -4.14 20.03 -8.57
CA CYS A 785 -4.96 21.25 -8.52
C CYS A 785 -6.46 20.98 -8.39
N SER A 786 -6.88 19.71 -8.51
CA SER A 786 -8.30 19.34 -8.60
C SER A 786 -9.16 19.78 -7.42
N LEU A 787 -10.46 19.91 -7.68
CA LEU A 787 -11.46 20.21 -6.65
C LEU A 787 -11.57 19.10 -5.60
N PHE A 788 -11.51 17.81 -5.97
CA PHE A 788 -11.75 16.74 -5.00
C PHE A 788 -10.49 16.08 -4.42
N GLU A 789 -9.41 15.96 -5.19
CA GLU A 789 -8.17 15.30 -4.73
C GLU A 789 -7.09 16.30 -4.31
N GLY A 790 -7.08 17.43 -4.99
CA GLY A 790 -6.03 18.44 -4.94
C GLY A 790 -6.31 19.63 -4.02
N ILE A 791 -5.55 20.69 -4.26
CA ILE A 791 -5.62 21.94 -3.51
C ILE A 791 -6.86 22.78 -3.81
N GLY A 792 -7.58 22.54 -4.91
CA GLY A 792 -8.84 23.23 -5.19
C GLY A 792 -9.90 22.95 -4.10
N GLY A 793 -9.93 21.72 -3.58
CA GLY A 793 -10.78 21.36 -2.44
C GLY A 793 -10.34 22.01 -1.13
N LEU A 794 -9.02 22.06 -0.89
CA LEU A 794 -8.45 22.76 0.27
C LEU A 794 -8.81 24.25 0.23
N LEU A 795 -8.71 24.90 -0.93
CA LEU A 795 -9.07 26.30 -1.10
C LEU A 795 -10.52 26.57 -0.70
N CYS A 796 -11.48 25.76 -1.18
CA CYS A 796 -12.87 25.85 -0.76
C CYS A 796 -13.04 25.70 0.76
N PHE A 797 -12.31 24.74 1.36
CA PHE A 797 -12.33 24.52 2.80
C PHE A 797 -11.84 25.74 3.59
N LEU A 798 -10.74 26.38 3.18
CA LEU A 798 -10.23 27.59 3.86
C LEU A 798 -11.22 28.76 3.79
N VAL A 799 -11.89 28.93 2.65
CA VAL A 799 -12.95 29.92 2.47
C VAL A 799 -14.08 29.66 3.46
N ASP A 800 -14.52 28.41 3.58
CA ASP A 800 -15.63 28.05 4.47
C ASP A 800 -15.26 28.10 5.96
N VAL A 801 -14.00 27.80 6.33
CA VAL A 801 -13.51 28.02 7.71
C VAL A 801 -13.55 29.51 8.08
N SER A 802 -13.35 30.41 7.10
CA SER A 802 -13.45 31.86 7.34
C SER A 802 -14.88 32.36 7.60
N ASN A 803 -15.89 31.59 7.17
CA ASN A 803 -17.31 31.91 7.40
C ASN A 803 -18.12 30.62 7.68
N PRO A 804 -17.98 30.04 8.88
CA PRO A 804 -18.56 28.73 9.21
C PRO A 804 -20.09 28.69 9.14
N SER A 805 -20.77 29.84 9.23
CA SER A 805 -22.23 29.95 9.21
C SER A 805 -22.86 29.54 7.88
N VAL A 806 -22.11 29.63 6.78
CA VAL A 806 -22.56 29.31 5.42
C VAL A 806 -21.77 28.17 4.77
N ALA A 807 -20.87 27.53 5.52
CA ALA A 807 -19.98 26.47 5.03
C ALA A 807 -20.75 25.30 4.39
N GLN A 808 -20.28 24.83 3.23
CA GLN A 808 -20.88 23.71 2.50
C GLN A 808 -19.80 22.84 1.88
N PHE A 809 -19.97 21.52 1.95
CA PHE A 809 -19.09 20.64 1.17
C PHE A 809 -19.30 20.92 -0.33
N PRO A 810 -18.24 21.22 -1.10
CA PRO A 810 -18.37 21.68 -2.48
C PRO A 810 -19.20 20.72 -3.34
N LEU A 811 -20.23 21.27 -4.00
CA LEU A 811 -21.14 20.57 -4.91
C LEU A 811 -21.95 19.42 -4.30
N ILE A 812 -21.89 19.21 -2.98
CA ILE A 812 -22.69 18.19 -2.28
C ILE A 812 -23.24 18.82 -0.99
N PRO A 813 -24.15 19.80 -1.12
CA PRO A 813 -24.56 20.63 0.00
C PRO A 813 -25.48 19.88 0.97
N ILE A 814 -25.54 20.38 2.20
CA ILE A 814 -26.52 19.99 3.21
C ILE A 814 -27.47 21.17 3.45
N ARG A 815 -28.78 20.90 3.43
CA ARG A 815 -29.80 21.89 3.75
C ARG A 815 -29.94 22.02 5.27
N PHE A 816 -29.20 22.96 5.85
CA PHE A 816 -29.43 23.42 7.22
C PHE A 816 -30.64 24.38 7.24
N GLU A 817 -31.43 24.34 8.31
CA GLU A 817 -32.65 25.16 8.50
C GLU A 817 -32.41 26.66 8.42
#